data_AF-A0A934DWD0-F1
#
_entry.id   AF-A0A934DWD0-F1
#
_cell.length_a   1.000
_cell.length_b   1.000
_cell.length_c   1.000
_cell.angle_alpha   90.00
_cell.angle_beta   90.00
_cell.angle_gamma   90.00
#
_symmetry.space_group_name_H-M   'P 1'
#
loop_
_entity.id
_entity.type
_entity.pdbx_description
1 polymer ?
#
loop_
_entity_poly.entity_id
_entity_poly.type
_entity_poly.pdbx_seq_one_letter_code
_entity_poly.pdbx_strand_id
1 'polypeptide(L)'
;MIRKDQMMTAAVQMQSTLARRAALALAEALAVRVKLTGQLASALSRSEVAQALALVAQVREASRAVNSAGAHLPSMALDAPGAEETRALLGQLASAVHAADERMRTVLKAAGFERLEEWHEAAEIGSLLSSPWDPRRDLVVLLGDRASRFVEPLVSRGQLRILCQTAPNEHVEGAVSVTRLEDLDAACWRLGLPLPQRFRVKTVGESPLPGDAVIARLQEALPVVHDFGLALQSMGPRFLGYCCRNLATVAARPSSARLAGLFPGIPAVVIAAGPSLDKNLHLLRELKGRAVLIAINQTVKALRTAGVQPDVVLACDYQHLAYQFEGVQPGEIPALGLGASVHPDLFHIPADNTFTAATSPIVESWIYKLLGEDASLPAGGTVAISALHLARRMGCSPIVTVGLDLALAGDKYYAEGAADGGPRLAASQDGTLSMSAFESKVRLGSEDEEAHYRGLLARKLELVDVPGFFGTPVRTTTSMRRQLLALRAHLAEHAGQTGQTELINATEGGAFLEGMKHVALAEVVERCRGLTVDAPRILGEALAPHSLDLPKRRALARKRLEALAQDLRRTVQLAGRCCKAIRNQGSADPEVVARLREVARGLPFVPVLLCAELNGVERATSGAEVSLTGIDSAEERLYATLEREGAVLVPLLEAAVAELGSP
;
A
#
# COMPACT_ATOMS: atom_id res chain seq x y z
N MET A 1 -57.65 -26.43 49.17
CA MET A 1 -57.92 -25.10 48.59
C MET A 1 -56.69 -24.20 48.48
N ILE A 2 -55.69 -24.27 49.38
CA ILE A 2 -54.57 -23.30 49.44
C ILE A 2 -53.57 -23.34 48.25
N ARG A 3 -53.45 -24.46 47.50
CA ARG A 3 -52.51 -24.55 46.34
C ARG A 3 -53.02 -23.94 45.02
N LYS A 4 -54.33 -23.73 44.86
CA LYS A 4 -54.91 -23.24 43.59
C LYS A 4 -54.80 -21.72 43.48
N ASP A 5 -55.02 -21.00 44.57
CA ASP A 5 -54.96 -19.53 44.62
C ASP A 5 -53.54 -18.98 44.49
N GLN A 6 -52.53 -19.67 45.04
CA GLN A 6 -51.11 -19.26 44.89
C GLN A 6 -50.58 -19.47 43.46
N MET A 7 -50.95 -20.56 42.78
CA MET A 7 -50.59 -20.77 41.37
C MET A 7 -51.30 -19.79 40.43
N MET A 8 -52.55 -19.43 40.71
CA MET A 8 -53.32 -18.47 39.90
C MET A 8 -52.81 -17.04 40.07
N THR A 9 -52.40 -16.67 41.29
CA THR A 9 -51.78 -15.36 41.58
C THR A 9 -50.40 -15.21 40.90
N ALA A 10 -49.59 -16.27 40.90
CA ALA A 10 -48.31 -16.30 40.19
C ALA A 10 -48.48 -16.21 38.66
N ALA A 11 -49.49 -16.88 38.10
CA ALA A 11 -49.79 -16.83 36.66
C ALA A 11 -50.24 -15.42 36.20
N VAL A 12 -51.04 -14.73 37.00
CA VAL A 12 -51.51 -13.35 36.72
C VAL A 12 -50.37 -12.33 36.83
N GLN A 13 -49.49 -12.44 37.84
CA GLN A 13 -48.29 -11.60 37.95
C GLN A 13 -47.28 -11.87 36.82
N MET A 14 -47.17 -13.13 36.36
CA MET A 14 -46.28 -13.49 35.25
C MET A 14 -46.81 -12.96 33.91
N GLN A 15 -48.12 -13.00 33.67
CA GLN A 15 -48.76 -12.42 32.47
C GLN A 15 -48.68 -10.89 32.42
N SER A 16 -48.84 -10.18 33.54
CA SER A 16 -48.69 -8.71 33.57
C SER A 16 -47.25 -8.26 33.34
N THR A 17 -46.27 -9.04 33.83
CA THR A 17 -44.84 -8.77 33.62
C THR A 17 -44.40 -9.07 32.17
N LEU A 18 -44.93 -10.13 31.55
CA LEU A 18 -44.71 -10.46 30.14
C LEU A 18 -45.33 -9.41 29.21
N ALA A 19 -46.57 -8.98 29.48
CA ALA A 19 -47.23 -7.92 28.72
C ALA A 19 -46.47 -6.58 28.85
N ARG A 20 -45.95 -6.27 30.04
CA ARG A 20 -45.11 -5.08 30.29
C ARG A 20 -43.80 -5.10 29.51
N ARG A 21 -43.11 -6.24 29.47
CA ARG A 21 -41.88 -6.42 28.68
C ARG A 21 -42.16 -6.35 27.18
N ALA A 22 -43.25 -6.96 26.72
CA ALA A 22 -43.67 -6.88 25.32
C ALA A 22 -44.03 -5.45 24.89
N ALA A 23 -44.74 -4.69 25.73
CA ALA A 23 -45.11 -3.30 25.48
C ALA A 23 -43.88 -2.39 25.37
N LEU A 24 -42.92 -2.52 26.31
CA LEU A 24 -41.68 -1.76 26.28
C LEU A 24 -40.85 -2.13 25.04
N ALA A 25 -40.72 -3.41 24.72
CA ALA A 25 -40.01 -3.88 23.54
C ALA A 25 -40.64 -3.39 22.23
N LEU A 26 -41.98 -3.39 22.14
CA LEU A 26 -42.72 -2.84 21.00
C LEU A 26 -42.56 -1.32 20.90
N ALA A 27 -42.58 -0.59 22.02
CA ALA A 27 -42.39 0.86 22.05
C ALA A 27 -40.94 1.25 21.70
N GLU A 28 -39.94 0.48 22.13
CA GLU A 28 -38.55 0.65 21.74
C GLU A 28 -38.35 0.31 20.26
N ALA A 29 -38.94 -0.79 19.77
CA ALA A 29 -38.89 -1.15 18.36
C ALA A 29 -39.53 -0.07 17.47
N LEU A 30 -40.67 0.50 17.88
CA LEU A 30 -41.32 1.60 17.19
C LEU A 30 -40.48 2.88 17.25
N ALA A 31 -39.87 3.20 18.40
CA ALA A 31 -39.01 4.37 18.55
C ALA A 31 -37.73 4.27 17.69
N VAL A 32 -37.12 3.09 17.57
CA VAL A 32 -35.97 2.85 16.69
C VAL A 32 -36.39 3.01 15.22
N ARG A 33 -37.55 2.47 14.82
CA ARG A 33 -38.09 2.61 13.46
C ARG A 33 -38.43 4.07 13.12
N VAL A 34 -38.99 4.82 14.07
CA VAL A 34 -39.28 6.27 13.95
C VAL A 34 -37.99 7.11 13.90
N LYS A 35 -36.92 6.69 14.58
CA LYS A 35 -35.61 7.36 14.53
C LYS A 35 -34.88 7.08 13.21
N LEU A 36 -34.98 5.86 12.68
CA LEU A 36 -34.47 5.49 11.36
C LEU A 36 -35.22 6.21 10.22
N THR A 37 -36.49 6.58 10.42
CA THR A 37 -37.22 7.44 9.46
C THR A 37 -36.72 8.88 9.37
N GLY A 38 -35.84 9.34 10.26
CA GLY A 38 -35.23 10.68 10.16
C GLY A 38 -34.39 10.89 8.89
N GLN A 39 -33.82 9.82 8.32
CA GLN A 39 -33.09 9.86 7.05
C GLN A 39 -33.98 9.54 5.83
N LEU A 40 -35.16 8.91 6.05
CA LEU A 40 -36.25 8.71 5.07
C LEU A 40 -37.26 9.88 5.05
N ALA A 41 -36.89 11.04 5.59
CA ALA A 41 -37.80 12.14 5.92
C ALA A 41 -38.51 12.80 4.71
N SER A 42 -38.21 12.42 3.47
CA SER A 42 -38.95 12.87 2.29
C SER A 42 -40.20 12.03 1.97
N ALA A 43 -40.41 10.89 2.65
CA ALA A 43 -41.49 9.94 2.32
C ALA A 43 -42.70 9.95 3.28
N LEU A 44 -42.65 10.64 4.42
CA LEU A 44 -43.76 10.74 5.39
C LEU A 44 -44.11 12.21 5.69
N SER A 45 -45.40 12.53 5.79
CA SER A 45 -45.86 13.88 6.11
C SER A 45 -45.61 14.22 7.59
N ARG A 46 -45.46 15.51 7.92
CA ARG A 46 -45.23 15.97 9.31
C ARG A 46 -46.31 15.50 10.31
N SER A 47 -47.55 15.28 9.86
CA SER A 47 -48.64 14.83 10.75
C SER A 47 -48.52 13.37 11.14
N GLU A 48 -47.94 12.52 10.29
CA GLU A 48 -47.81 11.08 10.54
C GLU A 48 -46.71 10.79 11.55
N VAL A 49 -45.62 11.55 11.49
CA VAL A 49 -44.55 11.53 12.51
C VAL A 49 -45.09 12.01 13.86
N ALA A 50 -45.92 13.05 13.87
CA ALA A 50 -46.54 13.56 15.10
C ALA A 50 -47.52 12.55 15.72
N GLN A 51 -48.31 11.85 14.91
CA GLN A 51 -49.22 10.80 15.39
C GLN A 51 -48.48 9.60 15.97
N ALA A 52 -47.40 9.14 15.33
CA ALA A 52 -46.58 8.04 15.84
C ALA A 52 -45.90 8.39 17.18
N LEU A 53 -45.38 9.61 17.31
CA LEU A 53 -44.77 10.10 18.57
C LEU A 53 -45.81 10.28 19.69
N ALA A 54 -47.01 10.75 19.35
CA ALA A 54 -48.12 10.84 20.30
C ALA A 54 -48.54 9.45 20.83
N LEU A 55 -48.58 8.44 19.95
CA LEU A 55 -48.91 7.06 20.32
C LEU A 55 -47.84 6.45 21.24
N VAL A 56 -46.54 6.69 20.97
CA VAL A 56 -45.44 6.27 21.85
C VAL A 56 -45.53 6.94 23.22
N ALA A 57 -45.90 8.22 23.27
CA ALA A 57 -46.09 8.94 24.52
C ALA A 57 -47.25 8.35 25.33
N GLN A 58 -48.40 8.08 24.69
CA GLN A 58 -49.58 7.47 25.30
C GLN A 58 -49.28 6.05 25.84
N VAL A 59 -48.50 5.24 25.13
CA VAL A 59 -48.12 3.88 25.60
C VAL A 59 -47.14 3.95 26.78
N ARG A 60 -46.20 4.90 26.78
CA ARG A 60 -45.32 5.15 27.94
C ARG A 60 -46.08 5.68 29.15
N GLU A 61 -47.16 6.42 28.92
CA GLU A 61 -48.03 6.95 29.97
C GLU A 61 -48.95 5.87 30.53
N ALA A 62 -49.58 5.07 29.68
CA ALA A 62 -50.34 3.88 30.07
C ALA A 62 -49.47 2.86 30.83
N SER A 63 -48.24 2.62 30.38
CA SER A 63 -47.31 1.74 31.10
C SER A 63 -46.87 2.31 32.46
N ARG A 64 -46.83 3.65 32.61
CA ARG A 64 -46.61 4.32 33.89
C ARG A 64 -47.85 4.25 34.79
N ALA A 65 -49.05 4.41 34.25
CA ALA A 65 -50.31 4.28 34.98
C ALA A 65 -50.53 2.85 35.52
N VAL A 66 -50.16 1.84 34.73
CA VAL A 66 -50.15 0.43 35.16
C VAL A 66 -49.10 0.19 36.26
N ASN A 67 -47.94 0.87 36.22
CA ASN A 67 -46.95 0.80 37.30
C ASN A 67 -47.45 1.45 38.60
N SER A 68 -48.20 2.55 38.54
CA SER A 68 -48.80 3.17 39.72
C SER A 68 -49.97 2.37 40.29
N ALA A 69 -50.75 1.68 39.45
CA ALA A 69 -51.86 0.83 39.87
C ALA A 69 -51.39 -0.51 40.47
N GLY A 70 -50.27 -1.07 39.97
CA GLY A 70 -49.67 -2.32 40.45
C GLY A 70 -49.03 -2.24 41.85
N ALA A 71 -48.91 -1.04 42.43
CA ALA A 71 -48.43 -0.87 43.82
C ALA A 71 -49.52 -1.13 44.87
N HIS A 72 -50.80 -1.24 44.48
CA HIS A 72 -51.92 -1.23 45.45
C HIS A 72 -53.07 -2.23 45.21
N LEU A 73 -52.91 -3.29 44.41
CA LEU A 73 -53.98 -4.28 44.22
C LEU A 73 -53.73 -5.58 45.03
N PRO A 74 -54.59 -5.92 46.02
CA PRO A 74 -54.62 -7.25 46.61
C PRO A 74 -55.22 -8.25 45.62
N SER A 75 -54.82 -9.52 45.76
CA SER A 75 -55.28 -10.63 44.94
C SER A 75 -56.80 -10.78 44.96
N MET A 76 -57.49 -10.41 43.88
CA MET A 76 -58.72 -11.02 43.37
C MET A 76 -59.20 -10.28 42.11
N ALA A 77 -59.84 -11.05 41.23
CA ALA A 77 -60.57 -10.66 40.01
C ALA A 77 -59.77 -10.51 38.70
N LEU A 78 -60.19 -11.34 37.74
CA LEU A 78 -59.96 -11.24 36.30
C LEU A 78 -60.70 -10.03 35.65
N ASP A 79 -61.28 -9.13 36.45
CA ASP A 79 -62.08 -7.97 36.04
C ASP A 79 -61.57 -6.68 36.70
N ALA A 80 -60.27 -6.41 36.64
CA ALA A 80 -59.73 -5.13 37.09
C ALA A 80 -60.13 -4.01 36.10
N PRO A 81 -60.73 -2.89 36.56
CA PRO A 81 -61.00 -1.74 35.70
C PRO A 81 -59.67 -1.27 35.10
N GLY A 82 -59.58 -1.27 33.77
CA GLY A 82 -58.37 -0.93 33.00
C GLY A 82 -57.64 -2.12 32.35
N ALA A 83 -57.99 -3.38 32.63
CA ALA A 83 -57.40 -4.53 31.93
C ALA A 83 -57.84 -4.62 30.46
N GLU A 84 -59.12 -4.30 30.20
CA GLU A 84 -59.67 -4.20 28.85
C GLU A 84 -59.08 -3.00 28.09
N GLU A 85 -58.91 -1.86 28.76
CA GLU A 85 -58.22 -0.67 28.21
C GLU A 85 -56.74 -0.96 27.91
N THR A 86 -56.04 -1.69 28.78
CA THR A 86 -54.64 -2.07 28.56
C THR A 86 -54.51 -3.03 27.37
N ARG A 87 -55.43 -4.00 27.25
CA ARG A 87 -55.47 -4.93 26.11
C ARG A 87 -55.84 -4.21 24.81
N ALA A 88 -56.74 -3.24 24.87
CA ALA A 88 -57.07 -2.36 23.75
C ALA A 88 -55.88 -1.48 23.33
N LEU A 89 -55.16 -0.88 24.28
CA LEU A 89 -53.94 -0.11 24.04
C LEU A 89 -52.81 -0.95 23.44
N LEU A 90 -52.62 -2.18 23.92
CA LEU A 90 -51.67 -3.14 23.33
C LEU A 90 -52.07 -3.55 21.91
N GLY A 91 -53.36 -3.75 21.66
CA GLY A 91 -53.90 -4.01 20.31
C GLY A 91 -53.71 -2.82 19.37
N GLN A 92 -53.93 -1.60 19.86
CA GLN A 92 -53.68 -0.35 19.12
C GLN A 92 -52.19 -0.16 18.82
N LEU A 93 -51.31 -0.45 19.77
CA LEU A 93 -49.85 -0.41 19.56
C LEU A 93 -49.40 -1.45 18.54
N ALA A 94 -49.88 -2.70 18.64
CA ALA A 94 -49.56 -3.75 17.68
C ALA A 94 -50.06 -3.40 16.27
N SER A 95 -51.26 -2.85 16.16
CA SER A 95 -51.82 -2.36 14.89
C SER A 95 -51.01 -1.20 14.32
N ALA A 96 -50.57 -0.25 15.16
CA ALA A 96 -49.74 0.87 14.72
C ALA A 96 -48.34 0.43 14.28
N VAL A 97 -47.72 -0.54 14.98
CA VAL A 97 -46.45 -1.16 14.56
C VAL A 97 -46.63 -1.89 13.23
N HIS A 98 -47.71 -2.65 13.06
CA HIS A 98 -48.00 -3.34 11.81
C HIS A 98 -48.24 -2.38 10.64
N ALA A 99 -49.00 -1.30 10.87
CA ALA A 99 -49.22 -0.25 9.88
C ALA A 99 -47.92 0.50 9.51
N ALA A 100 -47.05 0.77 10.49
CA ALA A 100 -45.74 1.35 10.24
C ALA A 100 -44.85 0.41 9.42
N ASP A 101 -44.91 -0.91 9.67
CA ASP A 101 -44.16 -1.92 8.95
C ASP A 101 -44.63 -2.09 7.50
N GLU A 102 -45.94 -2.16 7.27
CA GLU A 102 -46.51 -2.21 5.92
C GLU A 102 -46.17 -0.96 5.11
N ARG A 103 -46.19 0.20 5.77
CA ARG A 103 -45.85 1.47 5.12
C ARG A 103 -44.35 1.57 4.83
N MET A 104 -43.50 1.13 5.75
CA MET A 104 -42.06 1.00 5.52
C MET A 104 -41.76 0.07 4.36
N ARG A 105 -42.40 -1.11 4.29
CA ARG A 105 -42.29 -2.03 3.14
C ARG A 105 -42.72 -1.37 1.83
N THR A 106 -43.78 -0.58 1.85
CA THR A 106 -44.26 0.15 0.67
C THR A 106 -43.24 1.19 0.21
N VAL A 107 -42.68 1.97 1.14
CA VAL A 107 -41.64 2.98 0.85
C VAL A 107 -40.35 2.33 0.38
N LEU A 108 -39.92 1.25 1.02
CA LEU A 108 -38.75 0.47 0.61
C LEU A 108 -38.94 -0.08 -0.81
N LYS A 109 -40.07 -0.73 -1.10
CA LYS A 109 -40.38 -1.23 -2.45
C LYS A 109 -40.44 -0.13 -3.50
N ALA A 110 -41.03 1.01 -3.18
CA ALA A 110 -41.06 2.17 -4.07
C ALA A 110 -39.64 2.73 -4.34
N ALA A 111 -38.74 2.62 -3.37
CA ALA A 111 -37.32 2.95 -3.50
C ALA A 111 -36.47 1.80 -4.08
N GLY A 112 -37.06 0.64 -4.41
CA GLY A 112 -36.38 -0.51 -4.99
C GLY A 112 -35.69 -1.45 -3.99
N PHE A 113 -36.02 -1.38 -2.70
CA PHE A 113 -35.46 -2.21 -1.63
C PHE A 113 -36.51 -3.15 -1.02
N GLU A 114 -36.11 -4.36 -0.62
CA GLU A 114 -37.01 -5.30 0.04
C GLU A 114 -36.91 -5.21 1.57
N ARG A 115 -35.74 -4.80 2.07
CA ARG A 115 -35.42 -4.73 3.50
C ARG A 115 -34.87 -3.37 3.91
N LEU A 116 -35.10 -2.97 5.17
CA LEU A 116 -34.64 -1.69 5.72
C LEU A 116 -33.12 -1.62 5.80
N GLU A 117 -32.49 -2.77 6.06
CA GLU A 117 -31.05 -2.94 6.10
C GLU A 117 -30.42 -2.61 4.75
N GLU A 118 -31.02 -3.05 3.63
CA GLU A 118 -30.53 -2.78 2.27
C GLU A 118 -30.58 -1.29 1.93
N TRP A 119 -31.66 -0.60 2.36
CA TRP A 119 -31.77 0.84 2.19
C TRP A 119 -30.74 1.60 3.04
N HIS A 120 -30.53 1.18 4.29
CA HIS A 120 -29.54 1.79 5.17
C HIS A 120 -28.12 1.59 4.61
N GLU A 121 -27.79 0.39 4.14
CA GLU A 121 -26.52 0.10 3.47
C GLU A 121 -26.33 0.97 2.21
N ALA A 122 -27.36 1.09 1.38
CA ALA A 122 -27.33 1.96 0.20
C ALA A 122 -27.17 3.45 0.55
N ALA A 123 -27.80 3.92 1.62
CA ALA A 123 -27.65 5.29 2.12
C ALA A 123 -26.25 5.55 2.68
N GLU A 124 -25.67 4.59 3.42
CA GLU A 124 -24.30 4.68 3.93
C GLU A 124 -23.27 4.70 2.78
N ILE A 125 -23.45 3.87 1.75
CA ILE A 125 -22.63 3.89 0.54
C ILE A 125 -22.80 5.22 -0.21
N GLY A 126 -24.03 5.70 -0.36
CA GLY A 126 -24.31 7.00 -0.98
C GLY A 126 -23.62 8.15 -0.27
N SER A 127 -23.58 8.12 1.06
CA SER A 127 -22.83 9.08 1.87
C SER A 127 -21.31 8.97 1.63
N LEU A 128 -20.76 7.74 1.56
CA LEU A 128 -19.34 7.51 1.30
C LEU A 128 -18.89 8.03 -0.07
N LEU A 129 -19.75 7.92 -1.08
CA LEU A 129 -19.43 8.33 -2.46
C LEU A 129 -19.97 9.72 -2.81
N SER A 130 -20.44 10.49 -1.82
CA SER A 130 -21.00 11.82 -2.03
C SER A 130 -19.94 12.82 -2.52
N SER A 131 -20.30 13.64 -3.51
CA SER A 131 -19.42 14.62 -4.14
C SER A 131 -18.84 15.64 -3.12
N PRO A 132 -17.56 16.04 -3.25
CA PRO A 132 -16.60 15.63 -4.27
C PRO A 132 -15.95 14.28 -3.93
N TRP A 133 -16.16 13.28 -4.79
CA TRP A 133 -15.60 11.93 -4.67
C TRP A 133 -15.31 11.36 -6.06
N ASP A 134 -14.12 10.80 -6.26
CA ASP A 134 -13.79 10.06 -7.46
C ASP A 134 -13.54 8.57 -7.12
N PRO A 135 -14.44 7.65 -7.49
CA PRO A 135 -14.28 6.22 -7.20
C PRO A 135 -13.07 5.58 -7.88
N ARG A 136 -12.49 6.25 -8.89
CA ARG A 136 -11.29 5.79 -9.61
C ARG A 136 -9.99 6.26 -9.00
N ARG A 137 -9.99 7.15 -8.00
CA ARG A 137 -8.78 7.61 -7.30
C ARG A 137 -8.93 7.54 -5.79
N ASP A 138 -10.04 8.00 -5.25
CA ASP A 138 -10.21 8.10 -3.82
C ASP A 138 -10.32 6.71 -3.16
N LEU A 139 -9.87 6.63 -1.91
CA LEU A 139 -9.77 5.39 -1.14
C LEU A 139 -10.88 5.31 -0.10
N VAL A 140 -11.70 4.26 -0.17
CA VAL A 140 -12.62 3.92 0.94
C VAL A 140 -11.90 3.01 1.93
N VAL A 141 -11.96 3.32 3.22
CA VAL A 141 -11.46 2.46 4.29
C VAL A 141 -12.62 2.03 5.16
N LEU A 142 -12.91 0.74 5.16
CA LEU A 142 -14.00 0.12 5.90
C LEU A 142 -13.43 -0.58 7.13
N LEU A 143 -13.92 -0.19 8.31
CA LEU A 143 -13.52 -0.76 9.59
C LEU A 143 -14.70 -1.49 10.23
N GLY A 144 -14.40 -2.47 11.08
CA GLY A 144 -15.38 -3.20 11.88
C GLY A 144 -15.80 -4.56 11.34
N ASP A 145 -16.47 -5.33 12.19
CA ASP A 145 -16.92 -6.71 11.98
C ASP A 145 -17.92 -6.90 10.82
N ARG A 146 -18.52 -5.82 10.32
CA ARG A 146 -19.43 -5.84 9.16
C ARG A 146 -18.86 -5.16 7.92
N ALA A 147 -17.58 -4.75 7.94
CA ALA A 147 -16.95 -4.02 6.84
C ALA A 147 -17.03 -4.75 5.48
N SER A 148 -16.78 -6.05 5.46
CA SER A 148 -16.71 -6.85 4.22
C SER A 148 -18.00 -6.82 3.39
N ARG A 149 -19.16 -6.63 4.03
CA ARG A 149 -20.47 -6.56 3.36
C ARG A 149 -20.61 -5.38 2.41
N PHE A 150 -19.81 -4.33 2.59
CA PHE A 150 -19.88 -3.10 1.80
C PHE A 150 -18.94 -3.13 0.58
N VAL A 151 -18.05 -4.12 0.47
CA VAL A 151 -17.05 -4.17 -0.60
C VAL A 151 -17.69 -4.38 -1.97
N GLU A 152 -18.47 -5.45 -2.16
CA GLU A 152 -19.15 -5.73 -3.44
C GLU A 152 -20.10 -4.59 -3.88
N PRO A 153 -20.94 -4.01 -2.98
CA PRO A 153 -21.75 -2.84 -3.31
C PRO A 153 -20.96 -1.59 -3.73
N LEU A 154 -19.73 -1.40 -3.22
CA LEU A 154 -18.85 -0.31 -3.63
C LEU A 154 -18.20 -0.61 -4.99
N VAL A 155 -17.69 -1.83 -5.18
CA VAL A 155 -17.08 -2.30 -6.43
C VAL A 155 -18.06 -2.21 -7.60
N SER A 156 -19.31 -2.63 -7.40
CA SER A 156 -20.39 -2.53 -8.40
C SER A 156 -20.72 -1.09 -8.79
N ARG A 157 -20.42 -0.10 -7.93
CA ARG A 157 -20.53 1.34 -8.20
C ARG A 157 -19.25 1.94 -8.77
N GLY A 158 -18.26 1.10 -9.12
CA GLY A 158 -17.01 1.51 -9.75
C GLY A 158 -15.92 1.96 -8.77
N GLN A 159 -16.09 1.78 -7.46
CA GLN A 159 -15.05 2.06 -6.48
C GLN A 159 -13.89 1.08 -6.65
N LEU A 160 -12.71 1.59 -7.00
CA LEU A 160 -11.55 0.76 -7.33
C LEU A 160 -10.63 0.50 -6.14
N ARG A 161 -10.59 1.43 -5.17
CA ARG A 161 -9.68 1.34 -4.01
C ARG A 161 -10.47 1.22 -2.73
N ILE A 162 -10.35 0.06 -2.12
CA ILE A 162 -11.00 -0.25 -0.86
C ILE A 162 -9.96 -0.91 0.05
N LEU A 163 -9.74 -0.34 1.23
CA LEU A 163 -9.13 -1.05 2.36
C LEU A 163 -10.27 -1.58 3.20
N CYS A 164 -10.24 -2.87 3.51
CA CYS A 164 -11.25 -3.50 4.34
C CYS A 164 -10.57 -4.12 5.55
N GLN A 165 -11.07 -3.79 6.74
CA GLN A 165 -10.70 -4.52 7.93
C GLN A 165 -11.26 -5.95 7.82
N THR A 166 -10.40 -6.94 8.05
CA THR A 166 -10.78 -8.36 7.99
C THR A 166 -10.20 -9.12 9.18
N ALA A 167 -10.73 -10.31 9.45
CA ALA A 167 -10.08 -11.25 10.35
C ALA A 167 -8.71 -11.68 9.78
N PRO A 168 -7.78 -12.18 10.62
CA PRO A 168 -6.54 -12.77 10.15
C PRO A 168 -6.80 -13.87 9.10
N ASN A 169 -6.06 -13.86 7.98
CA ASN A 169 -6.19 -14.79 6.84
C ASN A 169 -7.51 -14.70 6.04
N GLU A 170 -8.38 -13.73 6.33
CA GLU A 170 -9.57 -13.48 5.54
C GLU A 170 -9.24 -12.57 4.34
N HIS A 171 -9.69 -13.00 3.16
CA HIS A 171 -9.53 -12.26 1.91
C HIS A 171 -10.89 -11.86 1.36
N VAL A 172 -11.05 -10.57 1.09
CA VAL A 172 -12.25 -10.02 0.47
C VAL A 172 -11.91 -9.56 -0.94
N GLU A 173 -12.56 -10.17 -1.93
CA GLU A 173 -12.35 -9.82 -3.33
C GLU A 173 -12.73 -8.35 -3.57
N GLY A 174 -11.89 -7.62 -4.33
CA GLY A 174 -12.10 -6.20 -4.61
C GLY A 174 -11.64 -5.25 -3.50
N ALA A 175 -11.08 -5.76 -2.40
CA ALA A 175 -10.47 -4.94 -1.34
C ALA A 175 -9.08 -5.44 -0.93
N VAL A 176 -8.27 -4.53 -0.40
CA VAL A 176 -7.03 -4.87 0.28
C VAL A 176 -7.34 -5.09 1.77
N SER A 177 -7.16 -6.33 2.23
CA SER A 177 -7.36 -6.71 3.64
C SER A 177 -6.36 -6.02 4.57
N VAL A 178 -6.87 -5.53 5.72
CA VAL A 178 -6.08 -4.96 6.82
C VAL A 178 -6.55 -5.61 8.12
N THR A 179 -5.65 -6.08 8.97
CA THR A 179 -6.04 -6.72 10.24
C THR A 179 -5.62 -5.89 11.44
N ARG A 180 -4.44 -5.26 11.37
CA ARG A 180 -3.83 -4.46 12.44
C ARG A 180 -3.47 -3.07 11.93
N LEU A 181 -3.27 -2.12 12.84
CA LEU A 181 -2.88 -0.75 12.48
C LEU A 181 -1.55 -0.73 11.72
N GLU A 182 -0.61 -1.59 12.10
CA GLU A 182 0.68 -1.73 11.42
C GLU A 182 0.57 -2.23 9.97
N ASP A 183 -0.50 -2.94 9.59
CA ASP A 183 -0.65 -3.46 8.23
C ASP A 183 -1.02 -2.37 7.21
N LEU A 184 -1.53 -1.21 7.67
CA LEU A 184 -1.98 -0.11 6.81
C LEU A 184 -0.87 0.44 5.91
N ASP A 185 0.35 0.54 6.43
CA ASP A 185 1.47 1.09 5.68
C ASP A 185 1.78 0.21 4.45
N ALA A 186 1.82 -1.12 4.64
CA ALA A 186 2.01 -2.08 3.56
C ALA A 186 0.79 -2.14 2.61
N ALA A 187 -0.42 -2.03 3.16
CA ALA A 187 -1.65 -2.04 2.40
C ALA A 187 -1.74 -0.86 1.40
N CYS A 188 -1.22 0.32 1.77
CA CYS A 188 -1.14 1.47 0.87
C CYS A 188 -0.33 1.18 -0.40
N TRP A 189 0.75 0.40 -0.32
CA TRP A 189 1.55 0.00 -1.49
C TRP A 189 0.82 -0.99 -2.42
N ARG A 190 -0.23 -1.66 -1.93
CA ARG A 190 -1.03 -2.64 -2.69
C ARG A 190 -2.22 -2.02 -3.43
N LEU A 191 -2.51 -0.73 -3.23
CA LEU A 191 -3.66 -0.05 -3.84
C LEU A 191 -3.55 0.17 -5.36
N GLY A 192 -2.37 -0.07 -5.95
CA GLY A 192 -2.13 0.06 -7.39
C GLY A 192 -2.16 1.51 -7.91
N LEU A 193 -1.90 1.69 -9.20
CA LEU A 193 -1.93 3.00 -9.87
C LEU A 193 -3.29 3.29 -10.54
N PRO A 194 -3.72 4.57 -10.64
CA PRO A 194 -3.10 5.76 -10.02
C PRO A 194 -3.23 5.73 -8.49
N LEU A 195 -2.44 6.53 -7.80
CA LEU A 195 -2.44 6.54 -6.33
C LEU A 195 -3.61 7.36 -5.78
N PRO A 196 -4.10 7.03 -4.56
CA PRO A 196 -5.22 7.74 -3.99
C PRO A 196 -4.87 9.17 -3.57
N GLN A 197 -5.78 10.11 -3.85
CA GLN A 197 -5.64 11.52 -3.45
C GLN A 197 -6.37 11.85 -2.15
N ARG A 198 -7.57 11.27 -1.98
CA ARG A 198 -8.36 11.41 -0.76
C ARG A 198 -8.72 10.04 -0.23
N PHE A 199 -9.13 10.02 1.02
CA PHE A 199 -9.70 8.83 1.60
C PHE A 199 -10.87 9.19 2.53
N ARG A 200 -11.78 8.24 2.72
CA ARG A 200 -12.85 8.29 3.72
C ARG A 200 -12.79 7.02 4.54
N VAL A 201 -12.84 7.18 5.86
CA VAL A 201 -12.88 6.06 6.81
C VAL A 201 -14.29 5.91 7.33
N LYS A 202 -14.81 4.69 7.30
CA LYS A 202 -16.12 4.34 7.83
C LYS A 202 -16.01 3.10 8.70
N THR A 203 -16.40 3.25 9.96
CA THR A 203 -16.58 2.12 10.86
C THR A 203 -18.01 1.62 10.77
N VAL A 204 -18.17 0.32 10.55
CA VAL A 204 -19.46 -0.36 10.51
C VAL A 204 -19.44 -1.52 11.51
N GLY A 205 -20.16 -1.34 12.62
CA GLY A 205 -20.14 -2.29 13.74
C GLY A 205 -18.96 -2.06 14.69
N GLU A 206 -18.45 -3.13 15.29
CA GLU A 206 -17.36 -3.04 16.28
C GLU A 206 -16.00 -3.23 15.61
N SER A 207 -15.07 -2.32 15.91
CA SER A 207 -13.72 -2.31 15.35
C SER A 207 -12.67 -2.35 16.46
N PRO A 208 -11.68 -3.26 16.40
CA PRO A 208 -10.50 -3.22 17.24
C PRO A 208 -9.53 -2.11 16.80
N LEU A 209 -9.70 -1.55 15.61
CA LEU A 209 -8.89 -0.44 15.08
C LEU A 209 -9.58 0.90 15.38
N PRO A 210 -8.95 1.78 16.19
CA PRO A 210 -9.49 3.12 16.42
C PRO A 210 -9.47 3.94 15.12
N GLY A 211 -10.62 4.48 14.72
CA GLY A 211 -10.76 5.22 13.46
C GLY A 211 -9.79 6.39 13.33
N ASP A 212 -9.59 7.17 14.40
CA ASP A 212 -8.66 8.30 14.42
C ASP A 212 -7.20 7.86 14.24
N ALA A 213 -6.82 6.71 14.81
CA ALA A 213 -5.49 6.13 14.63
C ALA A 213 -5.27 5.66 13.18
N VAL A 214 -6.29 5.08 12.56
CA VAL A 214 -6.27 4.71 11.13
C VAL A 214 -6.12 5.95 10.25
N ILE A 215 -6.89 7.01 10.51
CA ILE A 215 -6.80 8.29 9.78
C ILE A 215 -5.39 8.86 9.89
N ALA A 216 -4.87 9.00 11.11
CA ALA A 216 -3.52 9.52 11.35
C ALA A 216 -2.46 8.69 10.63
N ARG A 217 -2.58 7.36 10.66
CA ARG A 217 -1.64 6.46 9.97
C ARG A 217 -1.71 6.62 8.45
N LEU A 218 -2.89 6.71 7.85
CA LEU A 218 -3.06 6.92 6.41
C LEU A 218 -2.51 8.27 5.95
N GLN A 219 -2.66 9.32 6.78
CA GLN A 219 -2.08 10.64 6.52
C GLN A 219 -0.55 10.61 6.48
N GLU A 220 0.09 9.67 7.18
CA GLU A 220 1.53 9.44 7.09
C GLU A 220 1.93 8.55 5.90
N ALA A 221 1.17 7.48 5.65
CA ALA A 221 1.52 6.46 4.67
C ALA A 221 1.29 6.90 3.22
N LEU A 222 0.14 7.52 2.94
CA LEU A 222 -0.24 7.88 1.57
C LEU A 222 0.75 8.84 0.87
N PRO A 223 1.29 9.87 1.54
CA PRO A 223 2.32 10.72 0.94
C PRO A 223 3.58 9.94 0.50
N VAL A 224 3.97 8.88 1.23
CA VAL A 224 5.12 8.03 0.88
C VAL A 224 4.87 7.35 -0.47
N VAL A 225 3.70 6.74 -0.63
CA VAL A 225 3.34 6.07 -1.89
C VAL A 225 3.20 7.12 -3.00
N HIS A 226 2.60 8.28 -2.71
CA HIS A 226 2.42 9.38 -3.67
C HIS A 226 3.74 9.85 -4.28
N ASP A 227 4.79 10.02 -3.48
CA ASP A 227 6.13 10.40 -3.96
C ASP A 227 6.71 9.39 -4.96
N PHE A 228 6.48 8.10 -4.71
CA PHE A 228 6.86 7.06 -5.66
C PHE A 228 6.05 7.16 -6.96
N GLY A 229 4.75 7.47 -6.88
CA GLY A 229 3.93 7.78 -8.04
C GLY A 229 4.48 8.95 -8.86
N LEU A 230 4.94 10.02 -8.22
CA LEU A 230 5.56 11.17 -8.91
C LEU A 230 6.84 10.78 -9.68
N ALA A 231 7.66 9.89 -9.10
CA ALA A 231 8.82 9.36 -9.80
C ALA A 231 8.41 8.55 -11.05
N LEU A 232 7.36 7.72 -10.94
CA LEU A 232 6.83 6.97 -12.09
C LEU A 232 6.21 7.87 -13.16
N GLN A 233 5.53 8.95 -12.78
CA GLN A 233 4.99 9.93 -13.74
C GLN A 233 6.10 10.53 -14.60
N SER A 234 7.25 10.84 -14.01
CA SER A 234 8.34 11.52 -14.71
C SER A 234 9.27 10.55 -15.44
N MET A 235 9.45 9.33 -14.92
CA MET A 235 10.53 8.44 -15.38
C MET A 235 10.07 7.03 -15.78
N GLY A 236 8.78 6.72 -15.64
CA GLY A 236 8.20 5.41 -15.94
C GLY A 236 8.58 4.86 -17.32
N PRO A 237 8.40 5.61 -18.42
CA PRO A 237 8.80 5.15 -19.76
C PRO A 237 10.29 4.82 -19.87
N ARG A 238 11.16 5.61 -19.22
CA ARG A 238 12.61 5.35 -19.21
C ARG A 238 12.95 4.08 -18.43
N PHE A 239 12.33 3.88 -17.26
CA PHE A 239 12.53 2.65 -16.49
C PHE A 239 12.13 1.41 -17.30
N LEU A 240 11.01 1.49 -18.03
CA LEU A 240 10.58 0.43 -18.94
C LEU A 240 11.54 0.25 -20.13
N GLY A 241 12.12 1.34 -20.65
CA GLY A 241 13.17 1.30 -21.66
C GLY A 241 14.40 0.51 -21.19
N TYR A 242 14.90 0.76 -19.98
CA TYR A 242 16.00 -0.02 -19.40
C TYR A 242 15.60 -1.47 -19.16
N CYS A 243 14.39 -1.73 -18.63
CA CYS A 243 13.84 -3.08 -18.53
C CYS A 243 13.91 -3.85 -19.86
N CYS A 244 13.53 -3.22 -20.97
CA CYS A 244 13.58 -3.84 -22.29
C CYS A 244 15.03 -4.11 -22.75
N ARG A 245 15.92 -3.12 -22.60
CA ARG A 245 17.34 -3.24 -22.98
C ARG A 245 18.09 -4.29 -22.16
N ASN A 246 17.77 -4.43 -20.89
CA ASN A 246 18.42 -5.37 -19.98
C ASN A 246 17.85 -6.78 -20.09
N LEU A 247 16.74 -6.99 -20.81
CA LEU A 247 15.94 -8.21 -20.70
C LEU A 247 16.72 -9.48 -21.07
N ALA A 248 17.49 -9.43 -22.17
CA ALA A 248 18.32 -10.56 -22.57
C ALA A 248 19.43 -10.86 -21.55
N THR A 249 20.09 -9.82 -21.03
CA THR A 249 21.08 -9.94 -19.94
C THR A 249 20.46 -10.51 -18.67
N VAL A 250 19.28 -10.04 -18.25
CA VAL A 250 18.54 -10.55 -17.09
C VAL A 250 18.15 -12.01 -17.30
N ALA A 251 17.73 -12.39 -18.51
CA ALA A 251 17.41 -13.78 -18.83
C ALA A 251 18.66 -14.68 -18.83
N ALA A 252 19.86 -14.14 -19.05
CA ALA A 252 21.12 -14.87 -19.01
C ALA A 252 21.77 -14.94 -17.61
N ARG A 253 21.17 -14.31 -16.60
CA ARG A 253 21.70 -14.25 -15.23
C ARG A 253 20.75 -14.92 -14.23
N PRO A 254 21.27 -15.47 -13.12
CA PRO A 254 20.44 -15.98 -12.03
C PRO A 254 19.67 -14.84 -11.39
N SER A 255 18.48 -15.13 -10.86
CA SER A 255 17.74 -14.15 -10.07
C SER A 255 17.93 -14.38 -8.57
N SER A 256 17.49 -13.42 -7.76
CA SER A 256 17.46 -13.52 -6.30
C SER A 256 16.69 -14.74 -5.79
N ALA A 257 15.83 -15.38 -6.60
CA ALA A 257 15.19 -16.65 -6.30
C ALA A 257 16.17 -17.75 -5.89
N ARG A 258 17.37 -17.76 -6.50
CA ARG A 258 18.43 -18.75 -6.23
C ARG A 258 19.07 -18.61 -4.86
N LEU A 259 18.87 -17.47 -4.21
CA LEU A 259 19.47 -17.16 -2.91
C LEU A 259 18.59 -17.58 -1.74
N ALA A 260 17.42 -18.18 -1.99
CA ALA A 260 16.49 -18.56 -0.93
C ALA A 260 17.10 -19.62 0.01
N GLY A 261 17.13 -19.32 1.31
CA GLY A 261 17.51 -20.27 2.37
C GLY A 261 18.97 -20.72 2.37
N LEU A 262 19.90 -19.97 1.76
CA LEU A 262 21.32 -20.34 1.71
C LEU A 262 22.06 -20.23 3.06
N PHE A 263 21.57 -19.39 3.97
CA PHE A 263 22.26 -18.99 5.18
C PHE A 263 21.37 -19.13 6.43
N PRO A 264 20.74 -20.30 6.68
CA PRO A 264 19.82 -20.48 7.79
C PRO A 264 20.53 -20.27 9.13
N GLY A 265 20.07 -19.30 9.92
CA GLY A 265 20.63 -19.02 11.25
C GLY A 265 22.02 -18.37 11.24
N ILE A 266 22.53 -17.97 10.07
CA ILE A 266 23.75 -17.17 9.97
C ILE A 266 23.36 -15.68 10.05
N PRO A 267 24.07 -14.85 10.83
CA PRO A 267 23.79 -13.42 10.87
C PRO A 267 24.02 -12.75 9.50
N ALA A 268 23.22 -11.74 9.18
CA ALA A 268 23.49 -10.84 8.07
C ALA A 268 23.66 -9.41 8.56
N VAL A 269 24.54 -8.65 7.93
CA VAL A 269 24.76 -7.22 8.22
C VAL A 269 24.48 -6.43 6.95
N VAL A 270 23.38 -5.68 6.96
CA VAL A 270 22.99 -4.72 5.92
C VAL A 270 23.71 -3.40 6.19
N ILE A 271 24.59 -3.01 5.27
CA ILE A 271 25.45 -1.84 5.37
C ILE A 271 24.90 -0.73 4.47
N ALA A 272 24.42 0.35 5.08
CA ALA A 272 23.90 1.53 4.40
C ALA A 272 24.83 2.75 4.58
N ALA A 273 24.63 3.80 3.77
CA ALA A 273 25.58 4.91 3.60
C ALA A 273 25.37 6.11 4.54
N GLY A 274 24.60 5.95 5.62
CA GLY A 274 24.34 7.00 6.59
C GLY A 274 25.61 7.45 7.34
N PRO A 275 25.65 8.69 7.86
CA PRO A 275 26.82 9.25 8.53
C PRO A 275 27.41 8.40 9.66
N SER A 276 26.61 7.63 10.38
CA SER A 276 27.06 6.77 11.48
C SER A 276 27.95 5.60 11.02
N LEU A 277 27.94 5.26 9.72
CA LEU A 277 28.78 4.20 9.17
C LEU A 277 30.26 4.44 9.49
N ASP A 278 30.73 5.68 9.39
CA ASP A 278 32.14 6.04 9.64
C ASP A 278 32.63 5.60 11.03
N LYS A 279 31.74 5.55 12.03
CA LYS A 279 32.05 5.11 13.39
C LYS A 279 32.31 3.61 13.49
N ASN A 280 31.73 2.84 12.57
CA ASN A 280 31.56 1.40 12.68
C ASN A 280 32.34 0.58 11.64
N LEU A 281 32.96 1.24 10.64
CA LEU A 281 33.74 0.57 9.57
C LEU A 281 34.79 -0.41 10.11
N HIS A 282 35.44 -0.09 11.22
CA HIS A 282 36.47 -0.94 11.83
C HIS A 282 35.92 -2.28 12.34
N LEU A 283 34.72 -2.28 12.93
CA LEU A 283 34.04 -3.48 13.44
C LEU A 283 33.53 -4.41 12.33
N LEU A 284 33.19 -3.85 11.17
CA LEU A 284 32.71 -4.65 10.04
C LEU A 284 33.76 -5.64 9.52
N ARG A 285 35.05 -5.32 9.67
CA ARG A 285 36.14 -6.25 9.34
C ARG A 285 36.08 -7.51 10.19
N GLU A 286 35.70 -7.40 11.46
CA GLU A 286 35.63 -8.51 12.40
C GLU A 286 34.46 -9.46 12.13
N LEU A 287 33.45 -8.99 11.38
CA LEU A 287 32.27 -9.77 10.99
C LEU A 287 32.46 -10.54 9.69
N LYS A 288 33.49 -10.22 8.90
CA LYS A 288 33.81 -10.96 7.68
C LYS A 288 34.10 -12.42 8.02
N GLY A 289 33.43 -13.33 7.30
CA GLY A 289 33.53 -14.77 7.54
C GLY A 289 32.76 -15.26 8.78
N ARG A 290 32.01 -14.39 9.48
CA ARG A 290 31.14 -14.75 10.62
C ARG A 290 29.67 -14.38 10.39
N ALA A 291 29.45 -13.42 9.50
CA ALA A 291 28.15 -12.96 9.05
C ALA A 291 28.20 -12.72 7.53
N VAL A 292 27.03 -12.68 6.88
CA VAL A 292 26.91 -12.26 5.48
C VAL A 292 26.87 -10.73 5.43
N LEU A 293 27.88 -10.11 4.83
CA LEU A 293 27.96 -8.65 4.67
C LEU A 293 27.28 -8.22 3.38
N ILE A 294 26.15 -7.51 3.50
CA ILE A 294 25.34 -7.03 2.37
C ILE A 294 25.46 -5.50 2.31
N ALA A 295 26.21 -5.00 1.33
CA ALA A 295 26.41 -3.59 1.10
C ALA A 295 25.48 -3.05 0.01
N ILE A 296 25.26 -1.74 0.02
CA ILE A 296 24.63 -1.02 -1.10
C ILE A 296 25.71 -0.30 -1.93
N ASN A 297 25.46 -0.08 -3.22
CA ASN A 297 26.35 0.61 -4.17
C ASN A 297 27.01 1.87 -3.59
N GLN A 298 26.25 2.71 -2.88
CA GLN A 298 26.73 3.95 -2.27
C GLN A 298 27.87 3.75 -1.26
N THR A 299 27.99 2.57 -0.65
CA THR A 299 28.98 2.23 0.39
C THR A 299 30.27 1.63 -0.14
N VAL A 300 30.32 1.24 -1.43
CA VAL A 300 31.46 0.51 -2.02
C VAL A 300 32.79 1.25 -1.79
N LYS A 301 32.85 2.54 -2.11
CA LYS A 301 34.05 3.37 -1.91
C LYS A 301 34.51 3.42 -0.44
N ALA A 302 33.57 3.61 0.49
CA ALA A 302 33.86 3.67 1.92
C ALA A 302 34.43 2.34 2.43
N LEU A 303 33.80 1.22 2.05
CA LEU A 303 34.21 -0.12 2.45
C LEU A 303 35.59 -0.48 1.91
N ARG A 304 35.85 -0.20 0.63
CA ARG A 304 37.18 -0.40 0.01
C ARG A 304 38.27 0.41 0.70
N THR A 305 38.02 1.70 0.95
CA THR A 305 38.95 2.58 1.67
C THR A 305 39.24 2.07 3.08
N ALA A 306 38.20 1.53 3.73
CA ALA A 306 38.32 0.86 5.01
C ALA A 306 38.75 -0.61 4.90
N GLY A 307 39.18 -1.15 3.77
CA GLY A 307 39.58 -2.57 3.66
C GLY A 307 38.54 -3.58 4.17
N VAL A 308 37.25 -3.24 4.09
CA VAL A 308 36.13 -4.12 4.38
C VAL A 308 35.62 -4.69 3.07
N GLN A 309 35.61 -6.01 2.93
CA GLN A 309 35.10 -6.68 1.74
C GLN A 309 33.67 -7.19 1.95
N PRO A 310 32.65 -6.62 1.29
CA PRO A 310 31.30 -7.16 1.36
C PRO A 310 31.21 -8.54 0.69
N ASP A 311 30.19 -9.33 1.03
CA ASP A 311 29.85 -10.59 0.34
C ASP A 311 28.88 -10.34 -0.80
N VAL A 312 27.95 -9.39 -0.60
CA VAL A 312 26.98 -8.96 -1.59
C VAL A 312 27.00 -7.45 -1.71
N VAL A 313 26.93 -6.92 -2.92
CA VAL A 313 26.62 -5.51 -3.18
C VAL A 313 25.30 -5.43 -3.96
N LEU A 314 24.36 -4.58 -3.52
CA LEU A 314 23.12 -4.30 -4.23
C LEU A 314 23.14 -2.92 -4.89
N ALA A 315 22.68 -2.85 -6.14
CA ALA A 315 22.41 -1.60 -6.84
C ALA A 315 21.04 -1.68 -7.53
N CYS A 316 20.14 -0.75 -7.18
CA CYS A 316 18.75 -0.77 -7.65
C CYS A 316 18.35 0.51 -8.40
N ASP A 317 19.14 1.58 -8.24
CA ASP A 317 18.86 2.86 -8.87
C ASP A 317 19.08 2.76 -10.39
N TYR A 318 18.15 3.33 -11.15
CA TYR A 318 18.19 3.36 -12.62
C TYR A 318 19.25 4.33 -13.17
N GLN A 319 19.84 5.16 -12.30
CA GLN A 319 20.85 6.14 -12.64
C GLN A 319 22.11 5.48 -13.21
N HIS A 320 22.87 6.23 -13.99
CA HIS A 320 24.19 5.81 -14.40
C HIS A 320 25.18 5.89 -13.23
N LEU A 321 25.24 4.81 -12.43
CA LEU A 321 26.00 4.74 -11.18
C LEU A 321 27.32 3.96 -11.28
N ALA A 322 27.81 3.70 -12.49
CA ALA A 322 29.05 2.96 -12.69
C ALA A 322 30.25 3.61 -11.98
N TYR A 323 30.26 4.95 -11.88
CA TYR A 323 31.29 5.71 -11.16
C TYR A 323 31.44 5.32 -9.68
N GLN A 324 30.38 4.81 -9.05
CA GLN A 324 30.40 4.39 -7.64
C GLN A 324 31.23 3.11 -7.42
N PHE A 325 31.52 2.39 -8.50
CA PHE A 325 32.33 1.19 -8.54
C PHE A 325 33.72 1.43 -9.16
N GLU A 326 34.11 2.69 -9.38
CA GLU A 326 35.42 3.01 -9.92
C GLU A 326 36.56 2.43 -9.06
N GLY A 327 37.49 1.78 -9.73
CA GLY A 327 38.65 1.13 -9.11
C GLY A 327 38.37 -0.24 -8.49
N VAL A 328 37.13 -0.73 -8.47
CA VAL A 328 36.81 -2.12 -8.10
C VAL A 328 37.56 -3.08 -9.01
N GLN A 329 38.18 -4.10 -8.42
CA GLN A 329 38.90 -5.15 -9.15
C GLN A 329 38.13 -6.48 -9.13
N PRO A 330 38.34 -7.38 -10.10
CA PRO A 330 37.85 -8.76 -10.02
C PRO A 330 38.24 -9.43 -8.69
N GLY A 331 37.35 -10.23 -8.09
CA GLY A 331 37.56 -10.84 -6.78
C GLY A 331 37.17 -9.96 -5.58
N GLU A 332 36.92 -8.67 -5.76
CA GLU A 332 36.55 -7.79 -4.63
C GLU A 332 35.06 -7.87 -4.27
N ILE A 333 34.18 -8.15 -5.25
CA ILE A 333 32.74 -8.28 -5.06
C ILE A 333 32.32 -9.72 -5.41
N PRO A 334 32.09 -10.59 -4.40
CA PRO A 334 31.69 -11.97 -4.64
C PRO A 334 30.33 -12.11 -5.35
N ALA A 335 29.37 -11.26 -4.99
CA ALA A 335 28.07 -11.20 -5.67
C ALA A 335 27.55 -9.76 -5.82
N LEU A 336 27.25 -9.37 -7.06
CA LEU A 336 26.59 -8.11 -7.39
C LEU A 336 25.12 -8.38 -7.74
N GLY A 337 24.18 -7.83 -6.97
CA GLY A 337 22.76 -7.89 -7.28
C GLY A 337 22.26 -6.60 -7.91
N LEU A 338 21.60 -6.72 -9.05
CA LEU A 338 21.12 -5.59 -9.84
C LEU A 338 19.58 -5.61 -9.98
N GLY A 339 18.94 -4.44 -9.84
CA GLY A 339 17.56 -4.26 -10.28
C GLY A 339 17.42 -4.47 -11.80
N ALA A 340 16.26 -4.89 -12.28
CA ALA A 340 16.08 -5.15 -13.71
C ALA A 340 16.02 -3.86 -14.57
N SER A 341 15.68 -2.72 -13.96
CA SER A 341 15.61 -1.41 -14.60
C SER A 341 16.85 -0.53 -14.37
N VAL A 342 17.97 -1.11 -13.92
CA VAL A 342 19.22 -0.35 -13.74
C VAL A 342 19.79 0.13 -15.08
N HIS A 343 20.67 1.12 -15.06
CA HIS A 343 21.43 1.49 -16.26
C HIS A 343 22.24 0.28 -16.80
N PRO A 344 22.23 -0.01 -18.11
CA PRO A 344 22.90 -1.19 -18.69
C PRO A 344 24.38 -1.34 -18.28
N ASP A 345 25.11 -0.23 -18.17
CA ASP A 345 26.53 -0.22 -17.81
C ASP A 345 26.83 -0.86 -16.44
N LEU A 346 25.85 -0.94 -15.54
CA LEU A 346 26.02 -1.64 -14.26
C LEU A 346 26.22 -3.15 -14.43
N PHE A 347 25.81 -3.75 -15.54
CA PHE A 347 26.10 -5.16 -15.85
C PHE A 347 27.56 -5.41 -16.27
N HIS A 348 28.35 -4.36 -16.49
CA HIS A 348 29.77 -4.44 -16.84
C HIS A 348 30.71 -4.25 -15.64
N ILE A 349 30.18 -4.02 -14.44
CA ILE A 349 30.99 -3.91 -13.22
C ILE A 349 31.68 -5.25 -12.93
N PRO A 350 33.00 -5.25 -12.65
CA PRO A 350 33.72 -6.47 -12.31
C PRO A 350 33.22 -7.03 -10.97
N ALA A 351 32.58 -8.19 -11.03
CA ALA A 351 32.13 -8.97 -9.87
C ALA A 351 32.25 -10.46 -10.22
N ASP A 352 32.47 -11.30 -9.22
CA ASP A 352 32.66 -12.74 -9.44
C ASP A 352 31.36 -13.41 -9.92
N ASN A 353 30.25 -12.95 -9.35
CA ASN A 353 28.90 -13.36 -9.74
C ASN A 353 27.99 -12.15 -9.84
N THR A 354 27.01 -12.21 -10.73
CA THR A 354 25.95 -11.21 -10.81
C THR A 354 24.60 -11.89 -10.83
N PHE A 355 23.67 -11.41 -10.01
CA PHE A 355 22.28 -11.82 -10.02
C PHE A 355 21.35 -10.62 -10.20
N THR A 356 20.10 -10.90 -10.52
CA THR A 356 19.10 -9.86 -10.77
C THR A 356 17.90 -9.99 -9.81
N ALA A 357 17.26 -8.88 -9.47
CA ALA A 357 16.05 -8.87 -8.66
C ALA A 357 15.01 -7.88 -9.18
N ALA A 358 13.74 -8.08 -8.79
CA ALA A 358 12.68 -7.09 -8.97
C ALA A 358 12.71 -6.13 -7.77
N THR A 359 13.44 -5.03 -7.92
CA THR A 359 13.69 -4.07 -6.84
C THR A 359 12.61 -2.99 -6.76
N SER A 360 12.00 -2.68 -7.92
CA SER A 360 10.75 -1.97 -8.07
C SER A 360 9.69 -2.92 -8.66
N PRO A 361 8.92 -3.65 -7.83
CA PRO A 361 7.97 -4.65 -8.32
C PRO A 361 6.96 -4.11 -9.34
N ILE A 362 6.55 -2.85 -9.21
CA ILE A 362 5.61 -2.22 -10.14
C ILE A 362 6.17 -2.07 -11.56
N VAL A 363 7.50 -1.91 -11.68
CA VAL A 363 8.20 -1.69 -12.95
C VAL A 363 8.79 -2.99 -13.47
N GLU A 364 9.29 -3.86 -12.60
CA GLU A 364 10.21 -4.94 -12.95
C GLU A 364 9.59 -6.33 -12.87
N SER A 365 8.50 -6.54 -12.10
CA SER A 365 7.96 -7.89 -11.85
C SER A 365 7.56 -8.63 -13.12
N TRP A 366 7.15 -7.91 -14.16
CA TRP A 366 6.77 -8.54 -15.41
C TRP A 366 7.92 -9.30 -16.07
N ILE A 367 9.17 -8.84 -15.90
CA ILE A 367 10.36 -9.54 -16.42
C ILE A 367 10.50 -10.92 -15.78
N TYR A 368 10.39 -11.00 -14.45
CA TYR A 368 10.52 -12.27 -13.73
C TYR A 368 9.31 -13.18 -13.94
N LYS A 369 8.11 -12.62 -14.16
CA LYS A 369 6.96 -13.39 -14.63
C LYS A 369 7.20 -14.03 -15.99
N LEU A 370 7.91 -13.38 -16.92
CA LEU A 370 8.32 -14.00 -18.19
C LEU A 370 9.24 -15.20 -17.94
N LEU A 371 10.14 -15.08 -16.98
CA LEU A 371 11.09 -16.14 -16.59
C LEU A 371 10.44 -17.25 -15.74
N GLY A 372 9.26 -17.00 -15.17
CA GLY A 372 8.58 -17.95 -14.27
C GLY A 372 9.20 -17.99 -12.87
N GLU A 373 9.75 -16.87 -12.40
CA GLU A 373 10.46 -16.77 -11.14
C GLU A 373 9.87 -15.73 -10.19
N ASP A 374 9.99 -15.97 -8.89
CA ASP A 374 9.83 -14.94 -7.87
C ASP A 374 11.21 -14.40 -7.50
N ALA A 375 11.53 -13.19 -7.96
CA ALA A 375 12.77 -12.49 -7.66
C ALA A 375 12.55 -11.16 -6.92
N SER A 376 11.39 -10.98 -6.27
CA SER A 376 11.00 -9.72 -5.65
C SER A 376 11.89 -9.36 -4.45
N LEU A 377 12.47 -8.16 -4.48
CA LEU A 377 13.21 -7.52 -3.38
C LEU A 377 12.81 -6.03 -3.29
N PRO A 378 11.58 -5.70 -2.86
CA PRO A 378 11.07 -4.33 -2.90
C PRO A 378 11.96 -3.32 -2.17
N ALA A 379 12.31 -2.22 -2.82
CA ALA A 379 13.21 -1.21 -2.24
C ALA A 379 12.53 -0.27 -1.24
N GLY A 380 11.21 -0.09 -1.26
CA GLY A 380 10.54 0.80 -0.30
C GLY A 380 11.14 2.22 -0.20
N GLY A 381 11.75 2.73 -1.27
CA GLY A 381 12.42 4.05 -1.28
C GLY A 381 13.89 4.09 -0.86
N THR A 382 14.51 2.96 -0.50
CA THR A 382 15.98 2.85 -0.27
C THR A 382 16.51 1.45 -0.55
N VAL A 383 17.68 1.34 -1.18
CA VAL A 383 18.34 0.05 -1.48
C VAL A 383 18.54 -0.81 -0.21
N ALA A 384 18.66 -0.18 0.97
CA ALA A 384 18.79 -0.88 2.24
C ALA A 384 17.59 -1.78 2.58
N ILE A 385 16.36 -1.43 2.18
CA ILE A 385 15.18 -2.28 2.40
C ILE A 385 15.23 -3.50 1.47
N SER A 386 15.67 -3.35 0.21
CA SER A 386 15.93 -4.49 -0.67
C SER A 386 17.02 -5.42 -0.11
N ALA A 387 18.05 -4.87 0.54
CA ALA A 387 19.09 -5.64 1.23
C ALA A 387 18.53 -6.41 2.44
N LEU A 388 17.61 -5.82 3.21
CA LEU A 388 16.88 -6.51 4.28
C LEU A 388 16.04 -7.66 3.74
N HIS A 389 15.30 -7.44 2.64
CA HIS A 389 14.56 -8.50 1.96
C HIS A 389 15.48 -9.62 1.48
N LEU A 390 16.66 -9.29 0.98
CA LEU A 390 17.63 -10.27 0.52
C LEU A 390 18.16 -11.11 1.69
N ALA A 391 18.58 -10.49 2.80
CA ALA A 391 19.01 -11.18 4.01
C ALA A 391 17.94 -12.16 4.51
N ARG A 392 16.68 -11.71 4.52
CA ARG A 392 15.54 -12.52 4.92
C ARG A 392 15.30 -13.69 3.96
N ARG A 393 15.33 -13.43 2.65
CA ARG A 393 15.21 -14.46 1.62
C ARG A 393 16.29 -15.52 1.77
N MET A 394 17.52 -15.10 2.08
CA MET A 394 18.65 -15.99 2.37
C MET A 394 18.50 -16.82 3.64
N GLY A 395 17.49 -16.56 4.49
CA GLY A 395 17.28 -17.28 5.74
C GLY A 395 18.16 -16.80 6.89
N CYS A 396 18.83 -15.66 6.74
CA CYS A 396 19.72 -15.12 7.75
C CYS A 396 18.98 -14.75 9.03
N SER A 397 19.60 -14.99 10.19
CA SER A 397 19.12 -14.55 11.50
C SER A 397 20.28 -14.52 12.50
N PRO A 398 20.47 -13.44 13.29
CA PRO A 398 19.77 -12.16 13.19
C PRO A 398 20.10 -11.40 11.90
N ILE A 399 19.25 -10.44 11.52
CA ILE A 399 19.55 -9.47 10.46
C ILE A 399 19.82 -8.12 11.13
N VAL A 400 21.01 -7.57 10.88
CA VAL A 400 21.53 -6.36 11.52
C VAL A 400 21.63 -5.24 10.50
N THR A 401 21.21 -4.02 10.84
CA THR A 401 21.44 -2.82 10.01
C THR A 401 22.49 -1.93 10.63
N VAL A 402 23.43 -1.44 9.83
CA VAL A 402 24.45 -0.44 10.21
C VAL A 402 24.47 0.68 9.16
N GLY A 403 24.64 1.92 9.60
CA GLY A 403 24.65 3.08 8.69
C GLY A 403 23.29 3.35 8.05
N LEU A 404 22.18 2.77 8.55
CA LEU A 404 20.82 3.08 8.09
C LEU A 404 20.28 4.25 8.90
N ASP A 405 20.99 5.37 8.87
CA ASP A 405 20.77 6.49 9.79
C ASP A 405 19.36 7.06 9.68
N LEU A 406 18.92 7.31 8.44
CA LEU A 406 17.67 8.03 8.16
C LEU A 406 17.55 9.32 9.00
N ALA A 407 18.71 9.91 9.28
CA ALA A 407 18.93 11.08 10.10
C ALA A 407 20.22 11.77 9.63
N LEU A 408 20.33 13.04 9.93
CA LEU A 408 21.47 13.88 9.60
C LEU A 408 22.47 13.89 10.76
N ALA A 409 23.76 13.98 10.44
CA ALA A 409 24.80 14.30 11.42
C ALA A 409 25.31 15.72 11.16
N GLY A 410 24.68 16.70 11.80
CA GLY A 410 24.91 18.12 11.49
C GLY A 410 24.41 18.45 10.08
N ASP A 411 25.32 18.86 9.19
CA ASP A 411 25.04 19.14 7.78
C ASP A 411 25.20 17.91 6.86
N LYS A 412 25.66 16.77 7.39
CA LYS A 412 25.98 15.58 6.57
C LYS A 412 24.77 14.71 6.29
N TYR A 413 24.60 14.36 5.02
CA TYR A 413 23.55 13.42 4.55
C TYR A 413 24.04 11.96 4.44
N TYR A 414 25.31 11.76 4.07
CA TYR A 414 25.96 10.44 3.99
C TYR A 414 27.30 10.44 4.75
N ALA A 415 27.84 9.25 4.98
CA ALA A 415 29.23 9.04 5.43
C ALA A 415 30.24 9.73 4.50
N GLU A 416 31.36 10.20 5.05
CA GLU A 416 32.36 10.97 4.28
C GLU A 416 32.97 10.11 3.15
N GLY A 417 33.14 8.81 3.41
CA GLY A 417 33.67 7.85 2.45
C GLY A 417 32.67 7.36 1.39
N ALA A 418 31.39 7.75 1.46
CA ALA A 418 30.38 7.34 0.49
C ALA A 418 30.74 7.82 -0.94
N ALA A 419 30.16 7.19 -1.97
CA ALA A 419 30.51 7.49 -3.36
C ALA A 419 30.40 8.99 -3.71
N ASP A 420 29.39 9.68 -3.15
CA ASP A 420 29.16 11.12 -3.36
C ASP A 420 29.77 12.03 -2.27
N GLY A 421 30.69 11.53 -1.45
CA GLY A 421 31.51 12.34 -0.54
C GLY A 421 30.76 13.04 0.61
N GLY A 422 29.58 12.54 0.99
CA GLY A 422 28.79 13.13 2.08
C GLY A 422 28.19 14.48 1.70
N PRO A 423 27.19 14.55 0.78
CA PRO A 423 26.60 15.82 0.37
C PRO A 423 26.13 16.60 1.60
N ARG A 424 26.46 17.89 1.62
CA ARG A 424 26.21 18.78 2.75
C ARG A 424 24.93 19.57 2.54
N LEU A 425 24.22 19.83 3.62
CA LEU A 425 23.06 20.70 3.58
C LEU A 425 23.51 22.15 3.76
N ALA A 426 23.20 22.99 2.77
CA ALA A 426 23.42 24.42 2.83
C ALA A 426 22.14 25.13 3.30
N ALA A 427 22.28 25.97 4.32
CA ALA A 427 21.20 26.83 4.81
C ALA A 427 20.85 27.92 3.79
N SER A 428 19.58 27.96 3.39
CA SER A 428 18.99 29.07 2.65
C SER A 428 18.60 30.20 3.61
N GLN A 429 18.59 31.43 3.11
CA GLN A 429 18.28 32.65 3.88
C GLN A 429 16.86 32.64 4.51
N ASP A 430 15.97 31.77 4.03
CA ASP A 430 14.59 31.61 4.50
C ASP A 430 14.39 30.47 5.51
N GLY A 431 15.47 29.88 6.03
CA GLY A 431 15.41 28.81 7.02
C GLY A 431 15.19 27.40 6.45
N THR A 432 15.19 27.25 5.12
CA THR A 432 15.15 25.93 4.46
C THR A 432 16.56 25.41 4.14
N LEU A 433 16.72 24.10 3.97
CA LEU A 433 17.99 23.51 3.52
C LEU A 433 17.91 23.10 2.05
N SER A 434 19.01 23.31 1.33
CA SER A 434 19.24 22.76 0.00
C SER A 434 20.44 21.82 0.05
N MET A 435 20.45 20.77 -0.76
CA MET A 435 21.62 19.90 -0.85
C MET A 435 22.68 20.57 -1.70
N SER A 436 23.85 20.85 -1.16
CA SER A 436 25.00 21.18 -1.98
C SER A 436 25.43 19.91 -2.73
N ALA A 437 25.08 19.90 -4.02
CA ALA A 437 25.65 19.06 -5.06
C ALA A 437 25.59 17.53 -4.85
N PHE A 438 24.49 16.89 -5.27
CA PHE A 438 24.59 15.59 -5.98
C PHE A 438 25.18 15.80 -7.39
N GLU A 439 26.25 16.58 -7.52
CA GLU A 439 26.84 16.95 -8.81
C GLU A 439 27.24 15.71 -9.61
N SER A 440 27.70 14.64 -8.94
CA SER A 440 28.09 13.38 -9.59
C SER A 440 26.89 12.67 -10.26
N LYS A 441 25.70 12.68 -9.63
CA LYS A 441 24.49 12.07 -10.22
C LYS A 441 23.89 12.91 -11.34
N VAL A 442 24.09 14.24 -11.29
CA VAL A 442 23.61 15.20 -12.30
C VAL A 442 24.50 15.17 -13.56
N ARG A 443 25.83 15.09 -13.40
CA ARG A 443 26.81 15.16 -14.51
C ARG A 443 26.84 13.94 -15.44
N LEU A 444 26.28 12.81 -15.01
CA LEU A 444 26.43 11.53 -15.72
C LEU A 444 25.14 11.06 -16.42
N GLY A 445 24.09 11.87 -16.38
CA GLY A 445 22.81 11.55 -17.02
C GLY A 445 22.60 12.25 -18.37
N SER A 446 21.58 11.83 -19.12
CA SER A 446 21.12 12.57 -20.31
C SER A 446 20.57 13.96 -19.95
N GLU A 447 20.43 14.89 -20.91
CA GLU A 447 19.88 16.24 -20.66
C GLU A 447 18.55 16.23 -19.85
N ASP A 448 17.65 15.29 -20.15
CA ASP A 448 16.39 15.11 -19.40
C ASP A 448 16.60 14.65 -17.94
N GLU A 449 17.60 13.80 -17.70
CA GLU A 449 17.96 13.34 -16.35
C GLU A 449 18.55 14.49 -15.57
N GLU A 450 19.42 15.26 -16.21
CA GLU A 450 20.00 16.45 -15.63
C GLU A 450 18.91 17.46 -15.21
N ALA A 451 17.95 17.74 -16.09
CA ALA A 451 16.83 18.62 -15.79
C ALA A 451 15.96 18.09 -14.64
N HIS A 452 15.62 16.79 -14.63
CA HIS A 452 14.87 16.15 -13.56
C HIS A 452 15.59 16.27 -12.20
N TYR A 453 16.89 15.95 -12.17
CA TYR A 453 17.67 15.99 -10.92
C TYR A 453 17.95 17.39 -10.44
N ARG A 454 18.22 18.34 -11.34
CA ARG A 454 18.28 19.76 -10.96
C ARG A 454 16.97 20.21 -10.32
N GLY A 455 15.82 19.73 -10.83
CA GLY A 455 14.51 19.93 -10.21
C GLY A 455 14.40 19.32 -8.81
N LEU A 456 14.88 18.10 -8.60
CA LEU A 456 14.93 17.46 -7.28
C LEU A 456 15.85 18.18 -6.30
N LEU A 457 17.02 18.66 -6.75
CA LEU A 457 17.99 19.40 -5.93
C LEU A 457 17.53 20.80 -5.57
N ALA A 458 16.72 21.43 -6.44
CA ALA A 458 16.10 22.70 -6.16
C ALA A 458 14.97 22.60 -5.11
N ARG A 459 14.55 21.39 -4.71
CA ARG A 459 13.54 21.23 -3.66
C ARG A 459 14.10 21.61 -2.31
N LYS A 460 13.38 22.51 -1.64
CA LYS A 460 13.61 22.84 -0.24
C LYS A 460 13.35 21.59 0.61
N LEU A 461 14.34 21.24 1.43
CA LEU A 461 14.21 20.16 2.40
C LEU A 461 13.65 20.73 3.69
N GLU A 462 12.49 20.20 4.07
CA GLU A 462 11.94 20.41 5.41
C GLU A 462 12.63 19.46 6.38
N LEU A 463 12.94 20.01 7.55
CA LEU A 463 13.55 19.30 8.65
C LEU A 463 12.52 18.96 9.70
N VAL A 464 12.62 17.74 10.23
CA VAL A 464 11.77 17.22 11.30
C VAL A 464 12.61 16.45 12.29
N ASP A 465 12.18 16.38 13.55
CA ASP A 465 12.82 15.56 14.56
C ASP A 465 12.13 14.20 14.65
N VAL A 466 12.92 13.15 14.80
CA VAL A 466 12.44 11.79 15.06
C VAL A 466 13.18 11.21 16.27
N PRO A 467 12.62 10.22 16.97
CA PRO A 467 13.35 9.55 18.05
C PRO A 467 14.66 8.97 17.53
N GLY A 468 15.77 9.18 18.25
CA GLY A 468 17.08 8.66 17.88
C GLY A 468 17.42 7.35 18.58
N PHE A 469 18.46 6.69 18.08
CA PHE A 469 18.98 5.43 18.61
C PHE A 469 19.23 5.45 20.12
N PHE A 470 19.82 6.54 20.65
CA PHE A 470 20.15 6.70 22.06
C PHE A 470 19.00 7.30 22.91
N GLY A 471 17.78 7.38 22.36
CA GLY A 471 16.63 8.00 23.00
C GLY A 471 16.57 9.53 22.89
N THR A 472 17.68 10.19 22.53
CA THR A 472 17.68 11.62 22.18
C THR A 472 17.12 11.82 20.76
N PRO A 473 16.25 12.83 20.52
CA PRO A 473 15.78 13.12 19.17
C PRO A 473 16.93 13.42 18.21
N VAL A 474 16.81 12.95 16.97
CA VAL A 474 17.74 13.22 15.88
C VAL A 474 17.04 13.98 14.76
N ARG A 475 17.77 14.88 14.12
CA ARG A 475 17.27 15.68 13.02
C ARG A 475 17.23 14.83 11.75
N THR A 476 16.12 14.88 11.03
CA THR A 476 15.97 14.19 9.74
C THR A 476 15.27 15.10 8.72
N THR A 477 15.26 14.67 7.45
CA THR A 477 14.50 15.34 6.39
C THR A 477 13.14 14.69 6.22
N THR A 478 12.14 15.40 5.68
CA THR A 478 10.84 14.78 5.36
C THR A 478 10.99 13.57 4.42
N SER A 479 11.99 13.58 3.52
CA SER A 479 12.30 12.44 2.65
C SER A 479 12.79 11.21 3.42
N MET A 480 13.77 11.39 4.33
CA MET A 480 14.26 10.31 5.19
C MET A 480 13.19 9.82 6.18
N ARG A 481 12.33 10.72 6.69
CA ARG A 481 11.16 10.34 7.48
C ARG A 481 10.22 9.42 6.67
N ARG A 482 10.02 9.68 5.39
CA ARG A 482 9.25 8.78 4.52
C ARG A 482 9.92 7.41 4.33
N GLN A 483 11.25 7.35 4.27
CA GLN A 483 11.98 6.08 4.25
C GLN A 483 11.84 5.31 5.58
N LEU A 484 11.82 6.00 6.74
CA LEU A 484 11.50 5.38 8.04
C LEU A 484 10.10 4.75 8.03
N LEU A 485 9.11 5.47 7.50
CA LEU A 485 7.75 4.97 7.38
C LEU A 485 7.66 3.77 6.43
N ALA A 486 8.40 3.77 5.32
CA ALA A 486 8.46 2.64 4.40
C ALA A 486 9.17 1.41 5.02
N LEU A 487 10.23 1.62 5.79
CA LEU A 487 10.87 0.55 6.57
C LEU A 487 9.88 -0.03 7.58
N ARG A 488 9.14 0.81 8.31
CA ARG A 488 8.11 0.37 9.25
C ARG A 488 7.03 -0.47 8.55
N ALA A 489 6.58 -0.03 7.37
CA ALA A 489 5.64 -0.77 6.54
C ALA A 489 6.14 -2.18 6.21
N HIS A 490 7.40 -2.26 5.79
CA HIS A 490 8.06 -3.50 5.47
C HIS A 490 8.15 -4.43 6.69
N LEU A 491 8.57 -3.92 7.84
CA LEU A 491 8.67 -4.69 9.08
C LEU A 491 7.30 -5.23 9.53
N ALA A 492 6.24 -4.43 9.37
CA ALA A 492 4.87 -4.82 9.71
C ALA A 492 4.33 -5.95 8.84
N GLU A 493 4.52 -5.88 7.52
CA GLU A 493 4.11 -6.91 6.55
C GLU A 493 4.68 -8.29 6.92
N HIS A 494 5.87 -8.30 7.51
CA HIS A 494 6.59 -9.53 7.85
C HIS A 494 6.46 -9.91 9.32
N ALA A 495 5.71 -9.15 10.14
CA ALA A 495 5.53 -9.39 11.57
C ALA A 495 4.75 -10.68 11.92
N GLY A 496 4.03 -11.29 10.97
CA GLY A 496 3.44 -12.63 11.15
C GLY A 496 4.46 -13.77 10.95
N GLN A 497 5.59 -13.45 10.34
CA GLN A 497 6.69 -14.36 10.03
C GLN A 497 7.96 -14.01 10.85
N THR A 498 7.88 -13.07 11.79
CA THR A 498 8.98 -12.64 12.68
C THR A 498 9.23 -13.61 13.83
N GLY A 499 8.40 -14.64 14.02
CA GLY A 499 8.69 -15.71 14.98
C GLY A 499 10.01 -16.45 14.72
N GLN A 500 10.66 -16.27 13.55
CA GLN A 500 11.89 -16.97 13.16
C GLN A 500 13.13 -16.06 12.94
N THR A 501 12.99 -14.73 12.84
CA THR A 501 14.13 -13.85 12.48
C THR A 501 14.23 -12.64 13.41
N GLU A 502 15.34 -12.55 14.15
CA GLU A 502 15.65 -11.39 14.99
C GLU A 502 16.17 -10.23 14.12
N LEU A 503 15.62 -9.03 14.30
CA LEU A 503 16.03 -7.81 13.58
C LEU A 503 16.72 -6.84 14.55
N ILE A 504 17.92 -6.41 14.22
CA ILE A 504 18.77 -5.56 15.06
C ILE A 504 19.12 -4.27 14.33
N ASN A 505 18.81 -3.14 14.94
CA ASN A 505 19.36 -1.86 14.56
C ASN A 505 20.69 -1.65 15.30
N ALA A 506 21.80 -1.51 14.57
CA ALA A 506 23.14 -1.18 15.08
C ALA A 506 23.65 0.17 14.52
N THR A 507 22.71 1.07 14.21
CA THR A 507 22.99 2.38 13.62
C THR A 507 23.21 3.44 14.71
N GLU A 508 24.37 3.40 15.36
CA GLU A 508 24.72 4.23 16.51
C GLU A 508 24.84 5.74 16.15
N GLY A 509 23.74 6.46 16.33
CA GLY A 509 23.59 7.88 16.00
C GLY A 509 22.55 8.18 14.93
N GLY A 510 21.91 7.15 14.38
CA GLY A 510 20.76 7.27 13.50
C GLY A 510 19.42 7.39 14.23
N ALA A 511 18.35 7.33 13.45
CA ALA A 511 16.99 7.26 13.93
C ALA A 511 16.70 5.94 14.66
N PHE A 512 15.71 5.98 15.55
CA PHE A 512 15.14 4.82 16.18
C PHE A 512 14.28 4.06 15.15
N LEU A 513 14.70 2.84 14.80
CA LEU A 513 13.95 1.98 13.88
C LEU A 513 12.93 1.13 14.66
N GLU A 514 11.67 1.56 14.63
CA GLU A 514 10.55 0.85 15.28
C GLU A 514 10.41 -0.59 14.76
N GLY A 515 10.23 -1.56 15.66
CA GLY A 515 10.14 -2.98 15.31
C GLY A 515 11.48 -3.74 15.27
N MET A 516 12.60 -3.07 15.55
CA MET A 516 13.93 -3.68 15.65
C MET A 516 14.47 -3.56 17.08
N LYS A 517 15.38 -4.46 17.48
CA LYS A 517 16.14 -4.33 18.73
C LYS A 517 17.32 -3.40 18.53
N HIS A 518 17.54 -2.45 19.43
CA HIS A 518 18.65 -1.48 19.32
C HIS A 518 19.83 -1.99 20.13
N VAL A 519 20.90 -2.37 19.43
CA VAL A 519 22.09 -3.01 20.01
C VAL A 519 23.32 -2.40 19.34
N ALA A 520 24.36 -2.09 20.10
CA ALA A 520 25.61 -1.55 19.54
C ALA A 520 26.27 -2.58 18.61
N LEU A 521 26.93 -2.14 17.55
CA LEU A 521 27.56 -3.06 16.60
C LEU A 521 28.63 -3.92 17.28
N ALA A 522 29.36 -3.36 18.25
CA ALA A 522 30.34 -4.09 19.03
C ALA A 522 29.74 -5.30 19.74
N GLU A 523 28.53 -5.18 20.30
CA GLU A 523 27.86 -6.33 20.93
C GLU A 523 27.42 -7.38 19.90
N VAL A 524 27.05 -6.97 18.69
CA VAL A 524 26.79 -7.90 17.58
C VAL A 524 28.06 -8.67 17.22
N VAL A 525 29.22 -8.01 17.16
CA VAL A 525 30.52 -8.67 16.94
C VAL A 525 30.76 -9.74 18.00
N GLU A 526 30.52 -9.42 19.27
CA GLU A 526 30.64 -10.37 20.39
C GLU A 526 29.70 -11.58 20.22
N ARG A 527 28.43 -11.34 19.84
CA ARG A 527 27.45 -12.41 19.60
C ARG A 527 27.83 -13.32 18.43
N CYS A 528 28.54 -12.79 17.45
CA CYS A 528 29.00 -13.56 16.29
C CYS A 528 30.34 -14.28 16.55
N ARG A 529 30.96 -14.13 17.73
CA ARG A 529 32.19 -14.86 18.07
C ARG A 529 31.94 -16.37 18.03
N GLY A 530 32.82 -17.08 17.32
CA GLY A 530 32.74 -18.53 17.15
C GLY A 530 31.90 -18.99 15.95
N LEU A 531 31.19 -18.08 15.27
CA LEU A 531 30.55 -18.40 13.99
C LEU A 531 31.58 -18.42 12.86
N THR A 532 31.32 -19.23 11.84
CA THR A 532 32.14 -19.28 10.62
C THR A 532 31.23 -19.53 9.42
N VAL A 533 31.38 -18.71 8.38
CA VAL A 533 30.65 -18.84 7.12
C VAL A 533 31.57 -18.45 5.96
N ASP A 534 31.58 -19.29 4.93
CA ASP A 534 32.22 -18.99 3.65
C ASP A 534 31.15 -18.52 2.66
N ALA A 535 30.67 -17.30 2.88
CA ALA A 535 29.62 -16.70 2.06
C ALA A 535 30.01 -16.58 0.58
N PRO A 536 31.25 -16.16 0.21
CA PRO A 536 31.67 -16.11 -1.19
C PRO A 536 31.52 -17.44 -1.92
N ARG A 537 31.97 -18.56 -1.32
CA ARG A 537 31.84 -19.89 -1.93
C ARG A 537 30.38 -20.31 -2.10
N ILE A 538 29.57 -20.15 -1.05
CA ILE A 538 28.14 -20.54 -1.07
C ILE A 538 27.37 -19.73 -2.13
N LEU A 539 27.62 -18.41 -2.20
CA LEU A 539 27.03 -17.54 -3.22
C LEU A 539 27.49 -17.96 -4.63
N GLY A 540 28.79 -18.23 -4.81
CA GLY A 540 29.35 -18.67 -6.08
C GLY A 540 28.71 -19.97 -6.57
N GLU A 541 28.54 -20.97 -5.70
CA GLU A 541 27.85 -22.22 -6.04
C GLU A 541 26.38 -22.00 -6.44
N ALA A 542 25.67 -21.15 -5.71
CA ALA A 542 24.25 -20.88 -5.97
C ALA A 542 24.01 -20.07 -7.26
N LEU A 543 24.94 -19.18 -7.61
CA LEU A 543 24.86 -18.24 -8.73
C LEU A 543 25.64 -18.69 -9.98
N ALA A 544 26.35 -19.81 -9.91
CA ALA A 544 27.17 -20.29 -11.02
C ALA A 544 26.35 -20.49 -12.31
N PRO A 545 26.92 -20.25 -13.50
CA PRO A 545 26.18 -20.36 -14.77
C PRO A 545 25.53 -21.73 -15.01
N HIS A 546 26.17 -22.82 -14.58
CA HIS A 546 25.65 -24.19 -14.71
C HIS A 546 24.43 -24.48 -13.83
N SER A 547 24.09 -23.58 -12.91
CA SER A 547 22.89 -23.69 -12.09
C SER A 547 21.60 -23.32 -12.84
N LEU A 548 21.73 -22.79 -14.07
CA LEU A 548 20.62 -22.37 -14.91
C LEU A 548 20.50 -23.25 -16.16
N ASP A 549 19.29 -23.70 -16.45
CA ASP A 549 18.92 -24.19 -17.77
C ASP A 549 18.69 -22.97 -18.69
N LEU A 550 19.78 -22.35 -19.14
CA LEU A 550 19.76 -21.16 -19.98
C LEU A 550 18.95 -21.35 -21.27
N PRO A 551 19.06 -22.47 -22.01
CA PRO A 551 18.22 -22.71 -23.19
C PRO A 551 16.73 -22.69 -22.87
N LYS A 552 16.29 -23.40 -21.83
CA LYS A 552 14.87 -23.41 -21.41
C LYS A 552 14.40 -22.04 -20.94
N ARG A 553 15.23 -21.34 -20.16
CA ARG A 553 14.95 -20.01 -19.63
C ARG A 553 14.79 -18.98 -20.75
N ARG A 554 15.73 -18.94 -21.70
CA ARG A 554 15.67 -18.06 -22.88
C ARG A 554 14.45 -18.38 -23.76
N ALA A 555 14.17 -19.66 -24.02
CA ALA A 555 13.02 -20.08 -24.82
C ALA A 555 11.68 -19.65 -24.17
N LEU A 556 11.54 -19.81 -22.85
CA LEU A 556 10.36 -19.39 -22.12
C LEU A 556 10.16 -17.87 -22.16
N ALA A 557 11.23 -17.12 -21.88
CA ALA A 557 11.22 -15.67 -21.92
C ALA A 557 10.85 -15.16 -23.31
N ARG A 558 11.51 -15.68 -24.35
CA ARG A 558 11.28 -15.32 -25.76
C ARG A 558 9.83 -15.53 -26.17
N LYS A 559 9.28 -16.74 -25.93
CA LYS A 559 7.89 -17.07 -26.29
C LYS A 559 6.89 -16.09 -25.68
N ARG A 560 7.05 -15.77 -24.39
CA ARG A 560 6.14 -14.86 -23.68
C ARG A 560 6.35 -13.40 -24.08
N LEU A 561 7.60 -12.99 -24.35
CA LEU A 561 7.95 -11.66 -24.81
C LEU A 561 7.43 -11.37 -26.23
N GLU A 562 7.49 -12.35 -27.13
CA GLU A 562 6.92 -12.26 -28.48
C GLU A 562 5.43 -11.91 -28.43
N ALA A 563 4.67 -12.53 -27.54
CA ALA A 563 3.26 -12.21 -27.32
C ALA A 563 3.08 -10.77 -26.81
N LEU A 564 3.85 -10.35 -25.80
CA LEU A 564 3.80 -8.98 -25.27
C LEU A 564 4.15 -7.93 -26.32
N ALA A 565 5.17 -8.17 -27.14
CA ALA A 565 5.59 -7.25 -28.21
C ALA A 565 4.48 -7.10 -29.27
N GLN A 566 3.83 -8.21 -29.66
CA GLN A 566 2.69 -8.19 -30.58
C GLN A 566 1.51 -7.41 -30.01
N ASP A 567 1.17 -7.64 -28.74
CA ASP A 567 0.06 -6.96 -28.09
C ASP A 567 0.36 -5.47 -27.88
N LEU A 568 1.59 -5.09 -27.51
CA LEU A 568 1.97 -3.68 -27.45
C LEU A 568 1.89 -3.01 -28.82
N ARG A 569 2.35 -3.66 -29.89
CA ARG A 569 2.24 -3.12 -31.25
C ARG A 569 0.78 -2.88 -31.65
N ARG A 570 -0.11 -3.81 -31.31
CA ARG A 570 -1.57 -3.65 -31.51
C ARG A 570 -2.13 -2.50 -30.68
N THR A 571 -1.74 -2.38 -29.40
CA THR A 571 -2.12 -1.27 -28.52
C THR A 571 -1.71 0.08 -29.12
N VAL A 572 -0.48 0.21 -29.61
CA VAL A 572 0.01 1.44 -30.27
C VAL A 572 -0.82 1.78 -31.50
N GLN A 573 -1.08 0.81 -32.37
CA GLN A 573 -1.90 1.01 -33.58
C GLN A 573 -3.33 1.44 -33.26
N LEU A 574 -3.97 0.79 -32.28
CA LEU A 574 -5.33 1.11 -31.85
C LEU A 574 -5.39 2.48 -31.17
N ALA A 575 -4.41 2.81 -30.33
CA ALA A 575 -4.31 4.12 -29.70
C ALA A 575 -4.17 5.25 -30.75
N GLY A 576 -3.31 5.07 -31.75
CA GLY A 576 -3.18 6.03 -32.85
C GLY A 576 -4.46 6.17 -33.70
N ARG A 577 -5.23 5.09 -33.87
CA ARG A 577 -6.58 5.17 -34.49
C ARG A 577 -7.54 6.00 -33.63
N CYS A 578 -7.55 5.81 -32.31
CA CYS A 578 -8.37 6.61 -31.41
C CYS A 578 -7.98 8.10 -31.45
N CYS A 579 -6.67 8.42 -31.42
CA CYS A 579 -6.20 9.81 -31.56
C CYS A 579 -6.67 10.46 -32.86
N LYS A 580 -6.49 9.77 -33.99
CA LYS A 580 -6.95 10.26 -35.30
C LYS A 580 -8.47 10.48 -35.35
N ALA A 581 -9.24 9.56 -34.77
CA ALA A 581 -10.70 9.68 -34.71
C ALA A 581 -11.12 10.90 -33.86
N ILE A 582 -10.53 11.08 -32.67
CA ILE A 582 -10.83 12.24 -31.82
C ILE A 582 -10.50 13.55 -32.53
N ARG A 583 -9.32 13.65 -33.17
CA ARG A 583 -8.91 14.86 -33.89
C ARG A 583 -9.80 15.19 -35.09
N ASN A 584 -10.28 14.18 -35.80
CA ASN A 584 -11.06 14.37 -37.02
C ASN A 584 -12.57 14.46 -36.79
N GLN A 585 -13.09 13.76 -35.77
CA GLN A 585 -14.53 13.51 -35.56
C GLN A 585 -15.00 13.93 -34.16
N GLY A 586 -14.11 14.42 -33.30
CA GLY A 586 -14.43 14.84 -31.93
C GLY A 586 -14.62 13.71 -30.91
N SER A 587 -14.60 12.45 -31.33
CA SER A 587 -14.72 11.29 -30.44
C SER A 587 -14.02 10.04 -31.02
N ALA A 588 -13.63 9.11 -30.14
CA ALA A 588 -13.10 7.82 -30.55
C ALA A 588 -14.23 6.80 -30.81
N ASP A 589 -14.02 5.91 -31.78
CA ASP A 589 -14.92 4.79 -32.05
C ASP A 589 -15.01 3.85 -30.83
N PRO A 590 -16.21 3.65 -30.23
CA PRO A 590 -16.39 2.81 -29.06
C PRO A 590 -15.89 1.37 -29.22
N GLU A 591 -15.99 0.79 -30.42
CA GLU A 591 -15.52 -0.58 -30.69
C GLU A 591 -13.99 -0.64 -30.66
N VAL A 592 -13.33 0.36 -31.26
CA VAL A 592 -11.87 0.49 -31.23
C VAL A 592 -11.37 0.72 -29.80
N VAL A 593 -12.07 1.54 -29.02
CA VAL A 593 -11.76 1.76 -27.59
C VAL A 593 -11.92 0.48 -26.78
N ALA A 594 -12.99 -0.29 -27.00
CA ALA A 594 -13.21 -1.57 -26.33
C ALA A 594 -12.06 -2.56 -26.64
N ARG A 595 -11.66 -2.66 -27.92
CA ARG A 595 -10.55 -3.52 -28.34
C ARG A 595 -9.21 -3.04 -27.78
N LEU A 596 -8.96 -1.73 -27.77
CA LEU A 596 -7.76 -1.15 -27.16
C LEU A 596 -7.66 -1.53 -25.68
N ARG A 597 -8.76 -1.39 -24.93
CA ARG A 597 -8.81 -1.76 -23.51
C ARG A 597 -8.57 -3.24 -23.29
N GLU A 598 -9.13 -4.10 -24.13
CA GLU A 598 -8.95 -5.55 -24.07
C GLU A 598 -7.47 -5.94 -24.23
N VAL A 599 -6.82 -5.45 -25.28
CA VAL A 599 -5.41 -5.76 -25.55
C VAL A 599 -4.49 -5.13 -24.50
N ALA A 600 -4.73 -3.86 -24.13
CA ALA A 600 -3.91 -3.15 -23.16
C ALA A 600 -3.99 -3.76 -21.74
N ARG A 601 -5.11 -4.42 -21.39
CA ARG A 601 -5.25 -5.12 -20.10
C ARG A 601 -4.26 -6.27 -19.94
N GLY A 602 -3.80 -6.88 -21.04
CA GLY A 602 -2.78 -7.93 -21.04
C GLY A 602 -1.35 -7.41 -20.83
N LEU A 603 -1.13 -6.10 -20.91
CA LEU A 603 0.21 -5.50 -20.84
C LEU A 603 0.49 -4.98 -19.41
N PRO A 604 1.40 -5.63 -18.66
CA PRO A 604 1.59 -5.36 -17.23
C PRO A 604 2.20 -3.99 -16.93
N PHE A 605 2.81 -3.34 -17.92
CA PHE A 605 3.51 -2.06 -17.78
C PHE A 605 2.71 -0.85 -18.28
N VAL A 606 1.51 -1.05 -18.86
CA VAL A 606 0.64 0.06 -19.30
C VAL A 606 0.30 1.05 -18.17
N PRO A 607 0.00 0.61 -16.92
CA PRO A 607 -0.23 1.54 -15.82
C PRO A 607 0.98 2.44 -15.52
N VAL A 608 2.20 1.95 -15.73
CA VAL A 608 3.44 2.72 -15.56
C VAL A 608 3.59 3.75 -16.68
N LEU A 609 3.33 3.36 -17.93
CA LEU A 609 3.34 4.28 -19.08
C LEU A 609 2.35 5.43 -18.94
N LEU A 610 1.15 5.11 -18.45
CA LEU A 610 0.06 6.07 -18.33
C LEU A 610 0.06 6.83 -17.02
N CYS A 611 1.05 6.62 -16.14
CA CYS A 611 1.04 7.19 -14.80
C CYS A 611 0.92 8.72 -14.83
N ALA A 612 1.63 9.42 -15.72
CA ALA A 612 1.54 10.88 -15.89
C ALA A 612 0.12 11.33 -16.27
N GLU A 613 -0.44 10.75 -17.32
CA GLU A 613 -1.74 11.15 -17.85
C GLU A 613 -2.89 10.79 -16.93
N LEU A 614 -2.86 9.60 -16.32
CA LEU A 614 -3.83 9.19 -15.31
C LEU A 614 -3.86 10.14 -14.11
N ASN A 615 -2.76 10.85 -13.85
CA ASN A 615 -2.69 11.83 -12.78
C ASN A 615 -3.01 13.27 -13.25
N GLY A 616 -2.70 13.64 -14.50
CA GLY A 616 -2.85 14.98 -15.08
C GLY A 616 -4.20 15.29 -15.73
N VAL A 617 -4.90 14.28 -16.25
CA VAL A 617 -6.22 14.39 -16.91
C VAL A 617 -7.27 15.15 -16.08
N GLU A 618 -7.13 15.16 -14.75
CA GLU A 618 -8.13 15.73 -13.84
C GLU A 618 -7.79 17.11 -13.25
N ARG A 619 -6.56 17.63 -13.38
CA ARG A 619 -6.30 19.03 -12.96
C ARG A 619 -7.10 20.02 -13.82
N ALA A 620 -7.33 19.67 -15.09
CA ALA A 620 -8.10 20.48 -16.03
C ALA A 620 -9.62 20.50 -15.72
N THR A 621 -10.15 19.50 -15.01
CA THR A 621 -11.58 19.39 -14.71
C THR A 621 -11.96 19.93 -13.32
N SER A 622 -10.99 20.22 -12.45
CA SER A 622 -11.24 20.60 -11.05
C SER A 622 -11.04 22.08 -10.71
N GLY A 623 -10.74 22.97 -11.67
CA GLY A 623 -10.65 24.41 -11.37
C GLY A 623 -10.02 25.28 -12.45
N ALA A 624 -10.82 25.69 -13.43
CA ALA A 624 -10.76 26.95 -14.17
C ALA A 624 -11.81 26.88 -15.31
N GLU A 625 -12.52 27.97 -15.58
CA GLU A 625 -13.13 28.16 -16.91
C GLU A 625 -11.98 28.20 -17.92
N VAL A 626 -11.72 27.07 -18.58
CA VAL A 626 -10.74 27.01 -19.63
C VAL A 626 -11.44 27.29 -20.96
N SER A 627 -11.03 28.37 -21.61
CA SER A 627 -11.39 28.73 -22.99
C SER A 627 -11.24 27.50 -23.91
N LEU A 628 -12.36 27.07 -24.50
CA LEU A 628 -12.52 25.88 -25.34
C LEU A 628 -11.92 26.02 -26.76
N THR A 629 -10.76 26.66 -26.91
CA THR A 629 -10.16 26.88 -28.24
C THR A 629 -8.82 26.18 -28.47
N GLY A 630 -8.36 25.28 -27.59
CA GLY A 630 -7.14 24.52 -27.89
C GLY A 630 -6.66 23.49 -26.85
N ILE A 631 -7.55 22.67 -26.26
CA ILE A 631 -7.13 21.60 -25.34
C ILE A 631 -7.57 20.23 -25.87
N ASP A 632 -6.59 19.40 -26.23
CA ASP A 632 -6.77 17.97 -26.52
C ASP A 632 -7.60 17.33 -25.40
N SER A 633 -8.58 16.49 -25.74
CA SER A 633 -9.41 15.82 -24.73
C SER A 633 -8.53 14.94 -23.81
N ALA A 634 -8.96 14.73 -22.57
CA ALA A 634 -8.29 13.83 -21.63
C ALA A 634 -8.02 12.43 -22.20
N GLU A 635 -8.96 11.92 -22.99
CA GLU A 635 -8.87 10.63 -23.67
C GLU A 635 -7.80 10.67 -24.77
N GLU A 636 -7.73 11.76 -25.53
CA GLU A 636 -6.71 11.95 -26.54
C GLU A 636 -5.29 11.91 -25.95
N ARG A 637 -5.06 12.57 -24.81
CA ARG A 637 -3.74 12.53 -24.14
C ARG A 637 -3.35 11.12 -23.69
N LEU A 638 -4.30 10.34 -23.17
CA LEU A 638 -4.05 8.95 -22.80
C LEU A 638 -3.65 8.11 -24.02
N TYR A 639 -4.40 8.21 -25.12
CA TYR A 639 -4.12 7.47 -26.34
C TYR A 639 -2.81 7.95 -27.00
N ALA A 640 -2.55 9.26 -27.00
CA ALA A 640 -1.34 9.84 -27.56
C ALA A 640 -0.09 9.39 -26.77
N THR A 641 -0.19 9.28 -25.44
CA THR A 641 0.89 8.74 -24.62
C THR A 641 1.12 7.25 -24.88
N LEU A 642 0.06 6.44 -25.01
CA LEU A 642 0.20 5.03 -25.41
C LEU A 642 0.86 4.89 -26.79
N GLU A 643 0.46 5.70 -27.76
CA GLU A 643 1.04 5.70 -29.10
C GLU A 643 2.52 6.11 -29.05
N ARG A 644 2.84 7.24 -28.42
CA ARG A 644 4.21 7.79 -28.34
C ARG A 644 5.16 6.87 -27.58
N GLU A 645 4.84 6.54 -26.34
CA GLU A 645 5.74 5.75 -25.48
C GLU A 645 5.77 4.29 -25.93
N GLY A 646 4.63 3.75 -26.37
CA GLY A 646 4.57 2.40 -26.91
C GLY A 646 5.41 2.27 -28.20
N ALA A 647 5.40 3.25 -29.09
CA ALA A 647 6.23 3.25 -30.31
C ALA A 647 7.74 3.21 -30.02
N VAL A 648 8.18 3.75 -28.86
CA VAL A 648 9.57 3.65 -28.40
C VAL A 648 9.88 2.26 -27.85
N LEU A 649 8.95 1.65 -27.10
CA LEU A 649 9.17 0.35 -26.47
C LEU A 649 9.06 -0.85 -27.43
N VAL A 650 8.19 -0.77 -28.45
CA VAL A 650 8.01 -1.84 -29.46
C VAL A 650 9.35 -2.32 -30.07
N PRO A 651 10.19 -1.45 -30.66
CA PRO A 651 11.46 -1.89 -31.23
C PRO A 651 12.45 -2.43 -30.19
N LEU A 652 12.40 -1.94 -28.95
CA LEU A 652 13.24 -2.46 -27.86
C LEU A 652 12.84 -3.87 -27.45
N LEU A 653 11.54 -4.15 -27.35
CA LEU A 653 11.03 -5.50 -27.06
C LEU A 653 11.35 -6.46 -28.21
N GLU A 654 11.21 -6.02 -29.46
CA GLU A 654 11.56 -6.81 -30.64
C GLU A 654 13.06 -7.13 -30.73
N ALA A 655 13.91 -6.16 -30.39
CA ALA A 655 15.35 -6.38 -30.28
C ALA A 655 15.68 -7.42 -29.19
N ALA A 656 15.04 -7.31 -28.02
CA ALA A 656 15.21 -8.28 -26.95
C ALA A 656 14.72 -9.69 -27.33
N VAL A 657 13.62 -9.81 -28.10
CA VAL A 657 13.17 -11.09 -28.68
C VAL A 657 14.24 -11.68 -29.59
N ALA A 658 14.83 -10.86 -30.47
CA ALA A 658 15.87 -11.31 -31.39
C ALA A 658 17.15 -11.76 -30.66
N GLU A 659 17.56 -11.01 -29.64
CA GLU A 659 18.72 -11.33 -28.82
C GLU A 659 18.52 -12.63 -28.02
N LEU A 660 17.35 -12.84 -27.42
CA LEU A 660 17.01 -14.11 -26.75
C LEU A 660 16.96 -15.31 -27.71
N GLY A 661 16.75 -15.06 -29.00
CA GLY A 661 16.75 -16.07 -30.05
C GLY A 661 18.12 -16.36 -30.65
N SER A 662 19.12 -15.55 -30.33
CA SER A 662 20.50 -15.77 -30.76
C SER A 662 21.14 -16.88 -29.91
N PRO A 663 22.01 -17.72 -30.50
CA PRO A 663 22.66 -18.83 -29.81
C PRO A 663 23.40 -18.42 -28.52
#